data_AF-A0A521ZIN9-F1
#
_entry.id   AF-A0A521ZIN9-F1
#
_cell.length_a   1.000
_cell.length_b   1.000
_cell.length_c   1.000
_cell.angle_alpha   90.00
_cell.angle_beta   90.00
_cell.angle_gamma   90.00
#
_symmetry.space_group_name_H-M   'P 1'
#
loop_
_entity.id
_entity.type
_entity.pdbx_description
1 polymer ?
#
loop_
_entity_poly.entity_id
_entity_poly.type
_entity_poly.pdbx_seq_one_letter_code
_entity_poly.pdbx_strand_id
1 'polypeptide(L)'
;ALLAAWTWSYMGNRELVAHVEADLIKAQQVQDQRVDLQSRLEALEILQDRLEQMQRYRQTRPWSIGMGLYQGQAIEARLKEEYFNGLQVVMLQPTAQAIAAYLGEVNAHAADLRPLQFLPDPNTQPVAAVAPGNAASGVITENANGDPVAEAPAAGASPYANASSTNVTEAYNALKAYLMLGERSRLEPGHMSDQLTRFWRTWLDNNRGTMPREQLIQKAERIMSFAMAQMADPTFPEQELNVSLLDQTRDNLRRVIKGMPARERVYAEIKARAATRFAPVTVARLVSDADRQVVAGGYAVSGAFTREAWDGYVKDAIKDAANTELQSTDWVLKTASSDDLTLEGSPEQIQKSLTQLYKAEYVREWQKFMQSISVQDFASFDAAVVNMNRLGDPANSPVGVLLKNLYEQTSWDNPSLLDDKLGAGKRSFMEWFKQTILGSAPSQVAINVDVDLSKEKVKPMGPIGKEFAGVGRLMMPREGGEPMIRAYLASLAKIRSRFNQMKTQGDPGPASKQLMLQTLEGNGELAEALKLVDEQMLNGIGDSARNTLRPLLVRPLMQAYAVIVKPTEAELNRVWMAQVFEPYQRGLADKYPFDRSSHMEAAPSEIAKVFGTDGVIAKFVEQSLGALVLKRGDGVSSRTWADMGVRLRPEFVSGLGAWMAPLNGQGPGAGAGNSAAAPEAQTVFQIMPLSAPGLTEYTVDIDGQVMRYRNGVANWAHFVWPGSGTPGVHITGNTLDGKSVEFFNEPGRFGLEKMINAAQRKRIDNQTFELRWSQAGVSVGVQLRIISNASTPAPAAPAATANGNGPVGKPGALPSIIAGQDEAASTATNNTNNNKEGSAS
;
A
#
# COMPACT_ATOMS: atom_id res chain seq x y z
N ALA A 1 50.56 45.86 -14.59
CA ALA A 1 49.60 44.85 -15.07
C ALA A 1 50.08 43.42 -14.80
N LEU A 2 51.21 42.97 -15.37
CA LEU A 2 51.73 41.61 -15.17
C LEU A 2 52.02 41.25 -13.70
N LEU A 3 52.66 42.14 -12.93
CA LEU A 3 52.90 41.92 -11.49
C LEU A 3 51.60 41.86 -10.68
N ALA A 4 50.59 42.67 -11.00
CA ALA A 4 49.29 42.62 -10.34
C ALA A 4 48.53 41.31 -10.67
N ALA A 5 48.62 40.84 -11.92
CA ALA A 5 48.07 39.54 -12.34
C ALA A 5 48.80 38.36 -11.68
N TRP A 6 50.12 38.47 -11.47
CA TRP A 6 50.91 37.48 -10.73
C TRP A 6 50.58 37.46 -9.24
N THR A 7 50.44 38.62 -8.59
CA THR A 7 50.01 38.70 -7.19
C THR A 7 48.61 38.13 -7.01
N TRP A 8 47.70 38.41 -7.95
CA TRP A 8 46.34 37.86 -7.93
C TRP A 8 46.34 36.35 -8.16
N SER A 9 47.20 35.86 -9.06
CA SER A 9 47.40 34.43 -9.30
C SER A 9 48.06 33.70 -8.13
N TYR A 10 48.97 34.35 -7.41
CA TYR A 10 49.59 33.83 -6.21
C TYR A 10 48.59 33.77 -5.04
N MET A 11 47.79 34.83 -4.84
CA MET A 11 46.73 34.84 -3.83
C MET A 11 45.67 33.76 -4.12
N GLY A 12 45.24 33.64 -5.38
CA GLY A 12 44.28 32.60 -5.78
C GLY A 12 44.82 31.18 -5.61
N ASN A 13 46.10 30.93 -5.93
CA ASN A 13 46.72 29.62 -5.65
C ASN A 13 46.89 29.36 -4.15
N ARG A 14 47.19 30.38 -3.33
CA ARG A 14 47.32 30.25 -1.87
C ARG A 14 45.97 29.97 -1.20
N GLU A 15 44.90 30.63 -1.64
CA GLU A 15 43.54 30.31 -1.20
C GLU A 15 43.14 28.90 -1.62
N LEU A 16 43.43 28.50 -2.86
CA LEU A 16 43.14 27.14 -3.34
C LEU A 16 43.86 26.08 -2.49
N VAL A 17 45.14 26.28 -2.15
CA VAL A 17 45.89 25.38 -1.26
C VAL A 17 45.27 25.36 0.14
N ALA A 18 44.92 26.52 0.71
CA ALA A 18 44.31 26.60 2.04
C ALA A 18 42.93 25.92 2.10
N HIS A 19 42.12 26.04 1.04
CA HIS A 19 40.83 25.36 0.93
C HIS A 19 40.99 23.84 0.79
N VAL A 20 41.97 23.39 0.01
CA VAL A 20 42.27 21.95 -0.12
C VAL A 20 42.81 21.39 1.19
N GLU A 21 43.70 22.10 1.87
CA GLU A 21 44.23 21.71 3.17
C GLU A 21 43.12 21.66 4.23
N ALA A 22 42.22 22.64 4.28
CA ALA A 22 41.07 22.64 5.19
C ALA A 22 40.11 21.47 4.92
N ASP A 23 39.85 21.14 3.65
CA ASP A 23 39.01 19.99 3.29
C ASP A 23 39.68 18.65 3.58
N LEU A 24 41.00 18.55 3.40
CA LEU A 24 41.77 17.35 3.69
C LEU A 24 41.86 17.13 5.21
N ILE A 25 42.06 18.21 5.99
CA ILE A 25 41.96 18.19 7.45
C ILE A 25 40.55 17.82 7.88
N LYS A 26 39.50 18.34 7.22
CA LYS A 26 38.11 17.99 7.52
C LYS A 26 37.82 16.52 7.20
N ALA A 27 38.29 16.00 6.08
CA ALA A 27 38.17 14.59 5.71
C ALA A 27 38.91 13.69 6.71
N GLN A 28 40.11 14.09 7.16
CA GLN A 28 40.86 13.41 8.21
C GLN A 28 40.16 13.47 9.57
N GLN A 29 39.61 14.62 9.97
CA GLN A 29 38.86 14.80 11.22
C GLN A 29 37.55 14.02 11.24
N VAL A 30 36.89 13.84 10.08
CA VAL A 30 35.69 13.00 9.96
C VAL A 30 36.05 11.52 10.13
N GLN A 31 37.27 11.12 9.77
CA GLN A 31 37.78 9.75 9.96
C GLN A 31 38.41 9.52 11.36
N ASP A 32 38.99 10.56 11.97
CA ASP A 32 39.52 10.49 13.32
C ASP A 32 38.36 10.31 14.30
N GLN A 33 38.36 9.17 15.01
CA GLN A 33 37.36 8.73 16.00
C GLN A 33 36.10 8.01 15.47
N ARG A 34 35.92 7.82 14.15
CA ARG A 34 34.76 7.07 13.61
C ARG A 34 35.16 6.05 12.54
N VAL A 35 34.97 4.76 12.86
CA VAL A 35 35.26 3.62 11.96
C VAL A 35 34.02 3.25 11.10
N ASP A 36 32.94 4.02 11.18
CA ASP A 36 31.68 3.73 10.52
C ASP A 36 31.71 4.04 9.01
N LEU A 37 30.91 3.28 8.25
CA LEU A 37 30.78 3.44 6.79
C LEU A 37 30.37 4.87 6.40
N GLN A 38 29.51 5.49 7.21
CA GLN A 38 29.01 6.85 7.00
C GLN A 38 30.15 7.86 6.86
N SER A 39 31.08 7.88 7.81
CA SER A 39 32.19 8.84 7.82
C SER A 39 33.13 8.62 6.63
N ARG A 40 33.31 7.36 6.21
CA ARG A 40 34.12 7.02 5.04
C ARG A 40 33.49 7.44 3.72
N LEU A 41 32.17 7.28 3.57
CA LEU A 41 31.44 7.77 2.39
C LEU A 41 31.45 9.30 2.32
N GLU A 42 31.28 9.98 3.45
CA GLU A 42 31.32 11.44 3.52
C GLU A 42 32.71 12.00 3.19
N ALA A 43 33.78 11.39 3.70
CA ALA A 43 35.15 11.75 3.34
C ALA A 43 35.41 11.57 1.83
N LEU A 44 34.92 10.49 1.23
CA LEU A 44 35.03 10.25 -0.21
C LEU A 44 34.25 11.27 -1.04
N GLU A 45 33.07 11.69 -0.60
CA GLU A 45 32.29 12.74 -1.29
C GLU A 45 33.01 14.10 -1.24
N ILE A 46 33.61 14.47 -0.11
CA ILE A 46 34.40 15.71 0.01
C ILE A 46 35.59 15.68 -0.95
N LEU A 47 36.31 14.57 -1.01
CA LEU A 47 37.43 14.39 -1.94
C LEU A 47 36.97 14.41 -3.40
N GLN A 48 35.84 13.78 -3.71
CA GLN A 48 35.22 13.80 -5.04
C GLN A 48 34.84 15.22 -5.48
N ASP A 49 34.13 15.97 -4.63
CA ASP A 49 33.72 17.35 -4.91
C ASP A 49 34.92 18.23 -5.27
N ARG A 50 36.01 18.09 -4.51
CA ARG A 50 37.23 18.85 -4.74
C ARG A 50 37.95 18.39 -6.02
N LEU A 51 38.00 17.09 -6.30
CA LEU A 51 38.54 16.56 -7.57
C LEU A 51 37.76 17.06 -8.79
N GLU A 52 36.43 17.05 -8.74
CA GLU A 52 35.58 17.59 -9.81
C GLU A 52 35.81 19.08 -10.03
N GLN A 53 35.99 19.86 -8.95
CA GLN A 53 36.34 21.28 -9.04
C GLN A 53 37.72 21.49 -9.69
N MET A 54 38.72 20.70 -9.33
CA MET A 54 40.06 20.76 -9.94
C MET A 54 40.03 20.40 -11.43
N GLN A 55 39.21 19.41 -11.81
CA GLN A 55 38.98 19.05 -13.22
C GLN A 55 38.33 20.20 -14.00
N ARG A 56 37.32 20.88 -13.42
CA ARG A 56 36.70 22.07 -14.03
C ARG A 56 37.70 23.21 -14.19
N TYR A 57 38.57 23.45 -13.21
CA TYR A 57 39.62 24.48 -13.30
C TYR A 57 40.66 24.16 -14.38
N ARG A 58 40.97 22.89 -14.61
CA ARG A 58 41.84 22.47 -15.71
C ARG A 58 41.20 22.73 -17.09
N GLN A 59 39.90 22.49 -17.23
CA GLN A 59 39.19 22.69 -18.49
C GLN A 59 38.93 24.17 -18.80
N THR A 60 38.55 24.96 -17.79
CA THR A 60 38.20 26.38 -17.95
C THR A 60 39.40 27.32 -17.89
N ARG A 61 40.53 26.90 -17.32
CA ARG A 61 41.78 27.66 -17.15
C ARG A 61 41.56 29.13 -16.75
N PRO A 62 40.96 29.39 -15.58
CA PRO A 62 40.70 30.75 -15.13
C PRO A 62 42.01 31.56 -15.03
N TRP A 63 42.00 32.76 -15.58
CA TRP A 63 43.19 33.63 -15.66
C TRP A 63 43.73 34.01 -14.27
N SER A 64 42.86 33.93 -13.25
CA SER A 64 43.20 34.14 -11.84
C SER A 64 44.08 33.05 -11.23
N ILE A 65 44.36 31.94 -11.93
CA ILE A 65 45.18 30.84 -11.38
C ILE A 65 46.26 30.36 -12.38
N GLY A 66 46.12 30.70 -13.66
CA GLY A 66 46.90 30.12 -14.77
C GLY A 66 48.24 30.77 -15.15
N MET A 67 48.71 31.85 -14.48
CA MET A 67 49.90 32.62 -14.89
C MET A 67 51.25 31.93 -14.55
N GLY A 68 51.38 30.63 -14.82
CA GLY A 68 52.62 29.85 -14.63
C GLY A 68 52.90 29.37 -13.20
N LEU A 69 52.05 29.73 -12.23
CA LEU A 69 52.18 29.39 -10.81
C LEU A 69 51.18 28.30 -10.34
N TYR A 70 50.46 27.68 -11.27
CA TYR A 70 49.42 26.69 -10.95
C TYR A 70 50.03 25.39 -10.39
N GLN A 71 49.85 25.15 -9.09
CA GLN A 71 50.25 23.89 -8.45
C GLN A 71 49.15 22.83 -8.45
N GLY A 72 48.01 23.10 -9.10
CA GLY A 72 46.84 22.23 -9.01
C GLY A 72 47.02 20.83 -9.58
N GLN A 73 48.02 20.59 -10.45
CA GLN A 73 48.33 19.23 -10.91
C GLN A 73 48.94 18.35 -9.81
N ALA A 74 49.85 18.90 -9.00
CA ALA A 74 50.46 18.17 -7.88
C ALA A 74 49.44 17.91 -6.76
N ILE A 75 48.57 18.90 -6.51
CA ILE A 75 47.48 18.81 -5.54
C ILE A 75 46.44 17.77 -5.99
N GLU A 76 46.05 17.81 -7.26
CA GLU A 76 45.12 16.82 -7.82
C GLU A 76 45.70 15.41 -7.79
N ALA A 77 47.00 15.22 -8.07
CA ALA A 77 47.64 13.91 -7.97
C ALA A 77 47.56 13.34 -6.54
N ARG A 78 47.81 14.16 -5.51
CA ARG A 78 47.69 13.76 -4.10
C ARG A 78 46.24 13.52 -3.68
N LEU A 79 45.30 14.35 -4.11
CA LEU A 79 43.87 14.14 -3.85
C LEU A 79 43.35 12.86 -4.52
N LYS A 80 43.83 12.56 -5.73
CA LYS A 80 43.49 11.32 -6.45
C LYS A 80 44.04 10.10 -5.73
N GLU A 81 45.29 10.15 -5.27
CA GLU A 81 45.92 9.09 -4.49
C GLU A 81 45.10 8.77 -3.23
N GLU A 82 44.71 9.81 -2.46
CA GLU A 82 43.91 9.63 -1.25
C GLU A 82 42.49 9.15 -1.55
N TYR A 83 41.87 9.67 -2.61
CA TYR A 83 40.55 9.22 -3.07
C TYR A 83 40.58 7.75 -3.48
N PHE A 84 41.60 7.31 -4.22
CA PHE A 84 41.74 5.91 -4.64
C PHE A 84 42.04 4.96 -3.48
N ASN A 85 42.83 5.39 -2.49
CA ASN A 85 43.01 4.64 -1.25
C ASN A 85 41.67 4.46 -0.51
N GLY A 86 40.89 5.53 -0.37
CA GLY A 86 39.55 5.46 0.23
C GLY A 86 38.60 4.57 -0.59
N LEU A 87 38.61 4.70 -1.91
CA LEU A 87 37.78 3.89 -2.83
C LEU A 87 38.14 2.41 -2.75
N GLN A 88 39.43 2.08 -2.61
CA GLN A 88 39.90 0.71 -2.45
C GLN A 88 39.33 0.07 -1.19
N VAL A 89 39.39 0.76 -0.06
CA VAL A 89 38.92 0.25 1.24
C VAL A 89 37.40 0.18 1.31
N VAL A 90 36.69 1.16 0.73
CA VAL A 90 35.23 1.28 0.88
C VAL A 90 34.46 0.51 -0.19
N MET A 91 35.02 0.36 -1.40
CA MET A 91 34.33 -0.23 -2.54
C MET A 91 35.04 -1.46 -3.09
N LEU A 92 36.29 -1.33 -3.55
CA LEU A 92 36.91 -2.39 -4.36
C LEU A 92 37.26 -3.64 -3.56
N GLN A 93 37.88 -3.49 -2.38
CA GLN A 93 38.26 -4.61 -1.53
C GLN A 93 37.03 -5.36 -0.97
N PRO A 94 36.00 -4.69 -0.42
CA PRO A 94 34.77 -5.37 -0.02
C PRO A 94 34.07 -6.09 -1.17
N THR A 95 34.05 -5.48 -2.35
CA THR A 95 33.44 -6.09 -3.54
C THR A 95 34.23 -7.30 -4.01
N ALA A 96 35.56 -7.21 -4.04
CA ALA A 96 36.43 -8.33 -4.39
C ALA A 96 36.26 -9.50 -3.42
N GLN A 97 36.13 -9.22 -2.11
CA GLN A 97 35.84 -10.23 -1.09
C GLN A 97 34.46 -10.85 -1.25
N ALA A 98 33.43 -10.04 -1.53
CA ALA A 98 32.07 -10.54 -1.78
C ALA A 98 32.01 -11.44 -3.02
N ILE A 99 32.69 -11.04 -4.11
CA ILE A 99 32.81 -11.87 -5.31
C ILE A 99 33.59 -13.16 -5.00
N ALA A 100 34.70 -13.08 -4.24
CA ALA A 100 35.48 -14.26 -3.87
C ALA A 100 34.68 -15.23 -2.98
N ALA A 101 33.91 -14.74 -2.01
CA ALA A 101 33.02 -15.54 -1.19
C ALA A 101 31.95 -16.24 -2.05
N TYR A 102 31.32 -15.50 -2.97
CA TYR A 102 30.36 -16.05 -3.92
C TYR A 102 30.98 -17.14 -4.82
N LEU A 103 32.18 -16.92 -5.36
CA LEU A 103 32.89 -17.94 -6.15
C LEU A 103 33.28 -19.16 -5.31
N GLY A 104 33.56 -18.96 -4.02
CA GLY A 104 33.75 -20.05 -3.05
C GLY A 104 32.49 -20.89 -2.87
N GLU A 105 31.33 -20.24 -2.72
CA GLU A 105 30.02 -20.92 -2.65
C GLU A 105 29.67 -21.65 -3.95
N VAL A 106 29.94 -21.04 -5.11
CA VAL A 106 29.81 -21.67 -6.43
C VAL A 106 30.65 -22.95 -6.52
N ASN A 107 31.88 -22.92 -6.00
CA ASN A 107 32.75 -24.10 -5.97
C ASN A 107 32.28 -25.17 -4.99
N ALA A 108 31.75 -24.77 -3.83
CA ALA A 108 31.17 -25.70 -2.86
C ALA A 108 29.94 -26.43 -3.44
N HIS A 109 29.15 -25.74 -4.27
CA HIS A 109 27.98 -26.29 -4.97
C HIS A 109 28.27 -26.66 -6.42
N ALA A 110 29.53 -26.96 -6.76
CA ALA A 110 29.92 -27.22 -8.15
C ALA A 110 29.15 -28.40 -8.80
N ALA A 111 28.71 -29.37 -8.00
CA ALA A 111 27.89 -30.49 -8.47
C ALA A 111 26.44 -30.09 -8.80
N ASP A 112 25.93 -29.02 -8.18
CA ASP A 112 24.58 -28.50 -8.35
C ASP A 112 24.52 -27.32 -9.31
N LEU A 113 25.63 -27.01 -10.00
CA LEU A 113 25.67 -25.99 -11.04
C LEU A 113 24.74 -26.41 -12.18
N ARG A 114 23.56 -25.80 -12.22
CA ARG A 114 22.56 -26.09 -13.22
C ARG A 114 22.88 -25.32 -14.49
N PRO A 115 23.00 -25.99 -15.65
CA PRO A 115 22.86 -25.29 -16.91
C PRO A 115 21.48 -24.64 -16.95
N LEU A 116 21.35 -23.56 -17.73
CA LEU A 116 20.08 -22.84 -17.90
C LEU A 116 18.92 -23.83 -18.11
N GLN A 117 18.02 -23.98 -17.14
CA GLN A 117 16.85 -24.82 -17.31
C GLN A 117 15.93 -24.20 -18.35
N PHE A 118 15.93 -24.76 -19.55
CA PHE A 118 14.94 -24.53 -20.58
C PHE A 118 14.12 -25.81 -20.80
N LEU A 119 12.82 -25.70 -20.54
CA LEU A 119 11.73 -26.68 -20.74
C LEU A 119 11.55 -27.77 -19.64
N PRO A 120 10.31 -28.00 -19.16
CA PRO A 120 9.92 -29.29 -18.60
C PRO A 120 9.75 -30.30 -19.73
N ASP A 121 10.23 -31.53 -19.51
CA ASP A 121 9.99 -32.67 -20.38
C ASP A 121 8.46 -32.91 -20.50
N PRO A 122 7.86 -33.03 -21.71
CA PRO A 122 6.43 -33.25 -21.86
C PRO A 122 5.93 -34.59 -21.28
N ASN A 123 6.83 -35.46 -20.78
CA ASN A 123 6.50 -36.75 -20.17
C ASN A 123 6.77 -36.85 -18.67
N THR A 124 7.16 -35.77 -17.98
CA THR A 124 7.21 -35.78 -16.51
C THR A 124 5.87 -35.32 -15.93
N GLN A 125 5.18 -36.21 -15.24
CA GLN A 125 3.99 -35.87 -14.45
C GLN A 125 4.30 -34.73 -13.48
N PRO A 126 3.39 -33.77 -13.30
CA PRO A 126 3.61 -32.64 -12.40
C PRO A 126 3.71 -33.15 -10.97
N VAL A 127 4.88 -32.97 -10.34
CA VAL A 127 4.99 -33.03 -8.88
C VAL A 127 4.12 -31.92 -8.32
N ALA A 128 3.15 -32.31 -7.50
CA ALA A 128 2.12 -31.45 -6.96
C ALA A 128 2.72 -30.21 -6.27
N ALA A 129 2.10 -29.06 -6.53
CA ALA A 129 2.28 -27.85 -5.76
C ALA A 129 2.06 -28.13 -4.27
N VAL A 130 3.10 -27.93 -3.46
CA VAL A 130 2.94 -27.81 -2.02
C VAL A 130 2.25 -26.47 -1.77
N ALA A 131 0.99 -26.55 -1.33
CA ALA A 131 0.20 -25.43 -0.86
C ALA A 131 0.90 -24.69 0.31
N PRO A 132 0.61 -23.40 0.54
CA PRO A 132 1.10 -22.69 1.72
C PRO A 132 0.40 -23.25 2.96
N GLY A 133 1.04 -24.20 3.63
CA GLY A 133 0.59 -24.78 4.89
C GLY A 133 1.33 -24.16 6.07
N ASN A 134 0.56 -23.56 6.98
CA ASN A 134 0.89 -23.13 8.34
C ASN A 134 2.21 -23.67 8.92
N ALA A 135 3.20 -22.80 9.12
CA ALA A 135 4.31 -23.04 10.03
C ALA A 135 3.90 -22.65 11.46
N ALA A 136 3.22 -23.57 12.14
CA ALA A 136 3.12 -23.60 13.59
C ALA A 136 3.19 -25.06 14.04
N SER A 137 4.41 -25.57 14.19
CA SER A 137 4.70 -26.77 14.99
C SER A 137 6.20 -26.77 15.28
N GLY A 138 6.55 -26.52 16.54
CA GLY A 138 7.91 -26.68 17.02
C GLY A 138 8.29 -28.16 16.99
N VAL A 139 9.44 -28.45 16.38
CA VAL A 139 10.15 -29.70 16.58
C VAL A 139 11.50 -29.35 17.18
N ILE A 140 11.69 -29.82 18.40
CA ILE A 140 12.89 -29.69 19.20
C ILE A 140 13.79 -30.86 18.77
N THR A 141 14.93 -30.59 18.13
CA THR A 141 15.97 -31.60 17.92
C THR A 141 16.96 -31.51 19.10
N GLU A 142 16.92 -32.51 19.98
CA GLU A 142 17.90 -32.71 21.05
C GLU A 142 19.26 -33.12 20.47
N ASN A 143 20.35 -32.55 21.02
CA ASN A 143 21.69 -33.10 20.90
C ASN A 143 22.12 -33.62 22.28
N ALA A 144 22.98 -34.66 22.29
CA ALA A 144 23.19 -35.59 23.41
C ALA A 144 23.84 -35.04 24.71
N ASN A 145 23.81 -33.74 24.97
CA ASN A 145 24.30 -33.14 26.23
C ASN A 145 23.49 -31.91 26.73
N GLY A 146 22.23 -31.74 26.32
CA GLY A 146 21.24 -31.00 27.12
C GLY A 146 21.40 -29.49 27.33
N ASP A 147 22.32 -28.79 26.65
CA ASP A 147 22.44 -27.33 26.70
C ASP A 147 21.82 -26.64 25.47
N PRO A 148 21.04 -25.55 25.64
CA PRO A 148 20.48 -24.80 24.52
C PRO A 148 21.58 -23.96 23.84
N VAL A 149 21.99 -24.38 22.64
CA VAL A 149 22.84 -23.56 21.77
C VAL A 149 21.93 -22.60 21.01
N ALA A 150 22.12 -21.30 21.22
CA ALA A 150 21.49 -20.26 20.41
C ALA A 150 22.00 -20.37 18.97
N GLU A 151 21.17 -20.91 18.07
CA GLU A 151 21.41 -20.85 16.64
C GLU A 151 21.32 -19.38 16.20
N ALA A 152 22.39 -18.87 15.59
CA ALA A 152 22.42 -17.54 15.02
C ALA A 152 21.23 -17.36 14.06
N PRO A 153 20.55 -16.19 14.05
CA PRO A 153 19.35 -16.02 13.24
C PRO A 153 19.71 -16.24 11.77
N ALA A 154 19.03 -17.21 11.15
CA ALA A 154 19.06 -17.41 9.71
C ALA A 154 18.83 -16.06 9.03
N ALA A 155 19.79 -15.67 8.18
CA ALA A 155 19.77 -14.40 7.46
C ALA A 155 18.41 -14.21 6.78
N GLY A 156 17.74 -13.12 7.15
CA GLY A 156 16.45 -12.74 6.59
C GLY A 156 16.53 -12.67 5.07
N ALA A 157 15.44 -13.11 4.41
CA ALA A 157 15.30 -13.02 2.96
C ALA A 157 15.57 -11.59 2.48
N SER A 158 16.70 -11.38 1.83
CA SER A 158 17.02 -10.12 1.15
C SER A 158 15.94 -9.85 0.08
N PRO A 159 15.37 -8.64 0.02
CA PRO A 159 14.35 -8.25 -0.97
C PRO A 159 14.90 -8.09 -2.40
N TYR A 160 16.08 -8.63 -2.66
CA TYR A 160 16.77 -8.59 -3.95
C TYR A 160 17.10 -10.01 -4.40
N ALA A 161 17.03 -10.26 -5.70
CA ALA A 161 17.49 -11.51 -6.28
C ALA A 161 19.01 -11.64 -6.05
N ASN A 162 19.39 -12.36 -4.99
CA ASN A 162 20.79 -12.73 -4.73
C ASN A 162 21.35 -13.46 -5.96
N ALA A 163 22.65 -13.31 -6.21
CA ALA A 163 23.33 -14.14 -7.20
C ALA A 163 23.18 -15.61 -6.78
N SER A 164 22.54 -16.40 -7.62
CA SER A 164 22.39 -17.82 -7.40
C SER A 164 23.74 -18.50 -7.62
N SER A 165 24.28 -19.11 -6.56
CA SER A 165 25.55 -19.84 -6.60
C SER A 165 25.48 -21.11 -7.45
N THR A 166 24.27 -21.54 -7.82
CA THR A 166 24.01 -22.68 -8.70
C THR A 166 23.83 -22.30 -10.18
N ASN A 167 23.91 -21.02 -10.55
CA ASN A 167 23.73 -20.57 -11.93
C ASN A 167 25.06 -20.31 -12.63
N VAL A 168 25.30 -21.05 -13.71
CA VAL A 168 26.55 -21.02 -14.48
C VAL A 168 26.84 -19.65 -15.09
N THR A 169 25.83 -18.93 -15.58
CA THR A 169 26.01 -17.60 -16.20
C THR A 169 26.38 -16.55 -15.16
N GLU A 170 25.79 -16.63 -13.96
CA GLU A 170 26.09 -15.69 -12.87
C GLU A 170 27.48 -15.95 -12.28
N ALA A 171 27.83 -17.23 -12.09
CA ALA A 171 29.17 -17.66 -11.70
C ALA A 171 30.24 -17.20 -12.71
N TYR A 172 29.96 -17.31 -14.00
CA TYR A 172 30.85 -16.83 -15.06
C TYR A 172 31.03 -15.30 -15.03
N ASN A 173 29.93 -14.54 -14.92
CA ASN A 173 29.98 -13.08 -14.89
C ASN A 173 30.72 -12.55 -13.66
N ALA A 174 30.56 -13.21 -12.51
CA ALA A 174 31.29 -12.92 -11.29
C ALA A 174 32.79 -13.23 -11.44
N LEU A 175 33.14 -14.38 -12.03
CA LEU A 175 34.53 -14.74 -12.35
C LEU A 175 35.19 -13.72 -13.28
N LYS A 176 34.47 -13.29 -14.32
CA LYS A 176 34.93 -12.25 -15.26
C LYS A 176 35.21 -10.93 -14.54
N ALA A 177 34.31 -10.48 -13.66
CA ALA A 177 34.52 -9.27 -12.86
C ALA A 177 35.69 -9.41 -11.88
N TYR A 178 35.83 -10.57 -11.24
CA TYR A 178 36.95 -10.87 -10.33
C TYR A 178 38.30 -10.73 -11.05
N LEU A 179 38.41 -11.27 -12.27
CA LEU A 179 39.63 -11.14 -13.08
C LEU A 179 39.93 -9.70 -13.46
N MET A 180 38.91 -8.96 -13.87
CA MET A 180 39.07 -7.57 -14.25
C MET A 180 39.52 -6.67 -13.09
N LEU A 181 39.18 -7.01 -11.84
CA LEU A 181 39.67 -6.29 -10.66
C LEU A 181 41.19 -6.42 -10.45
N GLY A 182 41.81 -7.50 -10.95
CA GLY A 182 43.25 -7.73 -10.88
C GLY A 182 44.02 -7.48 -12.18
N GLU A 183 43.35 -7.34 -13.32
CA GLU A 183 43.97 -7.05 -14.61
C GLU A 183 43.34 -5.80 -15.26
N ARG A 184 43.98 -4.63 -15.08
CA ARG A 184 43.46 -3.35 -15.60
C ARG A 184 43.31 -3.32 -17.13
N SER A 185 44.17 -4.04 -17.84
CA SER A 185 44.17 -4.10 -19.31
C SER A 185 42.91 -4.73 -19.92
N ARG A 186 42.10 -5.42 -19.10
CA ARG A 186 40.87 -6.11 -19.52
C ARG A 186 39.61 -5.50 -18.91
N LEU A 187 39.69 -4.29 -18.35
CA LEU A 187 38.55 -3.61 -17.74
C LEU A 187 37.49 -3.26 -18.81
N GLU A 188 36.28 -3.76 -18.60
CA GLU A 188 35.09 -3.38 -19.36
C GLU A 188 34.17 -2.54 -18.46
N PRO A 189 34.03 -1.21 -18.70
CA PRO A 189 33.29 -0.32 -17.79
C PRO A 189 31.83 -0.72 -17.56
N GLY A 190 31.15 -1.21 -18.61
CA GLY A 190 29.75 -1.62 -18.54
C GLY A 190 29.54 -2.88 -17.68
N HIS A 191 30.38 -3.91 -17.89
CA HIS A 191 30.33 -5.15 -17.10
C HIS A 191 30.74 -4.91 -15.65
N MET A 192 31.78 -4.11 -15.43
CA MET A 192 32.27 -3.78 -14.10
C MET A 192 31.25 -2.97 -13.30
N SER A 193 30.58 -1.99 -13.92
CA SER A 193 29.53 -1.20 -13.27
C SER A 193 28.38 -2.09 -12.78
N ASP A 194 27.93 -3.05 -13.58
CA ASP A 194 26.86 -3.98 -13.21
C ASP A 194 27.28 -4.87 -12.02
N GLN A 195 28.45 -5.50 -12.12
CA GLN A 195 28.90 -6.45 -11.12
C GLN A 195 29.31 -5.77 -9.79
N LEU A 196 29.98 -4.62 -9.83
CA LEU A 196 30.27 -3.84 -8.62
C LEU A 196 28.98 -3.40 -7.94
N THR A 197 28.02 -2.89 -8.69
CA THR A 197 26.73 -2.48 -8.13
C THR A 197 26.02 -3.65 -7.47
N ARG A 198 26.10 -4.85 -8.05
CA ARG A 198 25.48 -6.06 -7.52
C ARG A 198 26.12 -6.52 -6.21
N PHE A 199 27.44 -6.65 -6.16
CA PHE A 199 28.14 -7.24 -5.01
C PHE A 199 28.45 -6.22 -3.91
N TRP A 200 28.69 -4.95 -4.25
CA TRP A 200 28.93 -3.90 -3.27
C TRP A 200 27.67 -3.53 -2.47
N ARG A 201 26.49 -3.58 -3.10
CA ARG A 201 25.23 -3.19 -2.47
C ARG A 201 24.90 -4.05 -1.25
N THR A 202 25.13 -5.36 -1.32
CA THR A 202 24.94 -6.27 -0.18
C THR A 202 25.87 -5.92 0.98
N TRP A 203 27.12 -5.57 0.68
CA TRP A 203 28.07 -5.11 1.69
C TRP A 203 27.63 -3.77 2.29
N LEU A 204 27.18 -2.82 1.48
CA LEU A 204 26.67 -1.52 1.95
C LEU A 204 25.45 -1.68 2.87
N ASP A 205 24.48 -2.50 2.50
CA ASP A 205 23.28 -2.75 3.32
C ASP A 205 23.65 -3.38 4.67
N ASN A 206 24.63 -4.31 4.69
CA ASN A 206 25.11 -4.94 5.91
C ASN A 206 25.97 -4.01 6.81
N ASN A 207 26.56 -2.97 6.23
CA ASN A 207 27.46 -2.04 6.92
C ASN A 207 26.86 -0.63 7.11
N ARG A 208 25.57 -0.44 6.79
CA ARG A 208 24.89 0.87 6.83
C ARG A 208 24.75 1.49 8.22
N GLY A 209 24.87 0.70 9.29
CA GLY A 209 24.62 1.13 10.66
C GLY A 209 23.21 1.73 10.82
N THR A 210 23.13 2.95 11.31
CA THR A 210 21.88 3.70 11.52
C THR A 210 21.43 4.53 10.30
N MET A 211 22.18 4.53 9.20
CA MET A 211 21.88 5.34 8.03
C MET A 211 20.58 4.87 7.31
N PRO A 212 19.69 5.80 6.91
CA PRO A 212 18.57 5.51 6.03
C PRO A 212 19.05 4.98 4.68
N ARG A 213 18.36 3.95 4.17
CA ARG A 213 18.77 3.23 2.97
C ARG A 213 18.82 4.13 1.73
N GLU A 214 17.85 5.02 1.59
CA GLU A 214 17.75 5.93 0.44
C GLU A 214 18.97 6.86 0.35
N GLN A 215 19.43 7.36 1.51
CA GLN A 215 20.62 8.22 1.57
C GLN A 215 21.88 7.44 1.23
N LEU A 216 22.01 6.21 1.73
CA LEU A 216 23.14 5.33 1.42
C LEU A 216 23.22 5.05 -0.09
N ILE A 217 22.09 4.75 -0.73
CA ILE A 217 22.03 4.45 -2.18
C ILE A 217 22.45 5.68 -2.98
N GLN A 218 21.95 6.87 -2.64
CA GLN A 218 22.32 8.10 -3.34
C GLN A 218 23.84 8.40 -3.26
N LYS A 219 24.42 8.29 -2.06
CA LYS A 219 25.86 8.49 -1.83
C LYS A 219 26.70 7.45 -2.57
N ALA A 220 26.29 6.18 -2.50
CA ALA A 220 26.96 5.08 -3.18
C ALA A 220 26.91 5.22 -4.72
N GLU A 221 25.76 5.59 -5.29
CA GLU A 221 25.63 5.83 -6.74
C GLU A 221 26.55 6.96 -7.20
N ARG A 222 26.64 8.05 -6.43
CA ARG A 222 27.51 9.18 -6.72
C ARG A 222 28.99 8.76 -6.76
N ILE A 223 29.47 8.09 -5.72
CA ILE A 223 30.86 7.59 -5.64
C ILE A 223 31.14 6.59 -6.77
N MET A 224 30.22 5.65 -7.02
CA MET A 224 30.33 4.65 -8.09
C MET A 224 30.48 5.32 -9.45
N SER A 225 29.60 6.26 -9.77
CA SER A 225 29.61 6.95 -11.06
C SER A 225 30.94 7.67 -11.33
N PHE A 226 31.50 8.33 -10.32
CA PHE A 226 32.78 9.02 -10.44
C PHE A 226 33.95 8.03 -10.53
N ALA A 227 33.93 6.97 -9.72
CA ALA A 227 34.93 5.89 -9.77
C ALA A 227 34.98 5.23 -11.17
N MET A 228 33.83 4.96 -11.78
CA MET A 228 33.75 4.39 -13.13
C MET A 228 34.32 5.37 -14.18
N ALA A 229 34.10 6.67 -14.01
CA ALA A 229 34.67 7.68 -14.90
C ALA A 229 36.20 7.79 -14.80
N GLN A 230 36.77 7.49 -13.62
CA GLN A 230 38.23 7.50 -13.39
C GLN A 230 38.92 6.14 -13.65
N MET A 231 38.17 5.10 -14.04
CA MET A 231 38.68 3.73 -14.18
C MET A 231 39.75 3.55 -15.26
N ALA A 232 39.80 4.44 -16.25
CA ALA A 232 40.83 4.45 -17.28
C ALA A 232 42.17 5.09 -16.83
N ASP A 233 42.22 5.68 -15.63
CA ASP A 233 43.43 6.32 -15.09
C ASP A 233 44.50 5.26 -14.76
N PRO A 234 45.77 5.42 -15.19
CA PRO A 234 46.86 4.51 -14.85
C PRO A 234 47.18 4.38 -13.35
N THR A 235 46.58 5.21 -12.51
CA THR A 235 46.74 5.16 -11.05
C THR A 235 45.56 4.47 -10.34
N PHE A 236 44.56 3.96 -11.08
CA PHE A 236 43.41 3.27 -10.50
C PHE A 236 43.81 1.95 -9.81
N PRO A 237 43.43 1.69 -8.55
CA PRO A 237 43.97 0.60 -7.76
C PRO A 237 43.58 -0.79 -8.31
N GLU A 238 44.56 -1.69 -8.44
CA GLU A 238 44.37 -3.11 -8.77
C GLU A 238 44.19 -3.93 -7.48
N GLN A 239 43.38 -4.98 -7.53
CA GLN A 239 43.12 -5.86 -6.39
C GLN A 239 43.91 -7.16 -6.51
N GLU A 240 44.50 -7.61 -5.40
CA GLU A 240 45.11 -8.93 -5.32
C GLU A 240 44.05 -10.02 -5.41
N LEU A 241 44.21 -10.93 -6.39
CA LEU A 241 43.27 -12.02 -6.63
C LEU A 241 43.78 -13.32 -6.02
N ASN A 242 42.86 -14.12 -5.48
CA ASN A 242 43.16 -15.47 -5.02
C ASN A 242 43.27 -16.41 -6.23
N VAL A 243 44.51 -16.73 -6.61
CA VAL A 243 44.82 -17.57 -7.78
C VAL A 243 44.27 -19.00 -7.64
N SER A 244 44.22 -19.56 -6.43
CA SER A 244 43.69 -20.91 -6.19
C SER A 244 42.18 -21.00 -6.39
N LEU A 245 41.44 -20.01 -5.87
CA LEU A 245 40.00 -19.89 -6.07
C LEU A 245 39.66 -19.68 -7.55
N LEU A 246 40.49 -18.89 -8.24
CA LEU A 246 40.34 -18.59 -9.65
C LEU A 246 40.47 -19.86 -10.51
N ASP A 247 41.50 -20.67 -10.28
CA ASP A 247 41.74 -21.89 -11.05
C ASP A 247 40.69 -22.96 -10.75
N GLN A 248 40.27 -23.13 -9.49
CA GLN A 248 39.18 -24.04 -9.11
C GLN A 248 37.85 -23.65 -9.77
N THR A 249 37.49 -22.37 -9.73
CA THR A 249 36.27 -21.85 -10.38
C THR A 249 36.32 -22.08 -11.88
N ARG A 250 37.46 -21.81 -12.53
CA ARG A 250 37.66 -22.07 -13.96
C ARG A 250 37.46 -23.55 -14.28
N ASP A 251 38.03 -24.46 -13.50
CA ASP A 251 37.90 -25.90 -13.74
C ASP A 251 36.45 -26.39 -13.58
N ASN A 252 35.75 -25.93 -12.54
CA ASN A 252 34.35 -26.29 -12.31
C ASN A 252 33.43 -25.75 -13.41
N LEU A 253 33.59 -24.48 -13.79
CA LEU A 253 32.84 -23.89 -14.89
C LEU A 253 33.16 -24.59 -16.21
N ARG A 254 34.43 -24.90 -16.50
CA ARG A 254 34.81 -25.67 -17.71
C ARG A 254 34.14 -27.04 -17.75
N ARG A 255 34.04 -27.74 -16.61
CA ARG A 255 33.40 -29.06 -16.53
C ARG A 255 31.90 -28.98 -16.84
N VAL A 256 31.20 -27.99 -16.28
CA VAL A 256 29.75 -27.79 -16.48
C VAL A 256 29.45 -27.30 -17.90
N ILE A 257 30.26 -26.38 -18.42
CA ILE A 257 30.13 -25.84 -19.78
C ILE A 257 30.38 -26.92 -20.82
N LYS A 258 31.33 -27.85 -20.61
CA LYS A 258 31.51 -29.01 -21.50
C LYS A 258 30.30 -29.96 -21.55
N GLY A 259 29.38 -29.88 -20.58
CA GLY A 259 28.13 -30.65 -20.54
C GLY A 259 26.93 -29.98 -21.21
N MET A 260 27.03 -28.70 -21.62
CA MET A 260 25.96 -27.98 -22.32
C MET A 260 25.98 -28.28 -23.82
N PRO A 261 24.82 -28.54 -24.45
CA PRO A 261 24.69 -28.58 -25.91
C PRO A 261 25.30 -27.31 -26.54
N ALA A 262 26.02 -27.43 -27.65
CA ALA A 262 26.73 -26.30 -28.27
C ALA A 262 25.77 -25.13 -28.57
N ARG A 263 24.53 -25.45 -28.96
CA ARG A 263 23.46 -24.47 -29.18
C ARG A 263 23.14 -23.57 -27.99
N GLU A 264 23.12 -24.14 -26.79
CA GLU A 264 22.80 -23.40 -25.57
C GLU A 264 23.94 -22.46 -25.17
N ARG A 265 25.19 -22.90 -25.40
CA ARG A 265 26.38 -22.09 -25.14
C ARG A 265 26.46 -20.89 -26.06
N VAL A 266 26.28 -21.10 -27.36
CA VAL A 266 26.26 -20.03 -28.35
C VAL A 266 25.11 -19.06 -28.07
N TYR A 267 23.93 -19.56 -27.72
CA TYR A 267 22.82 -18.70 -27.29
C TYR A 267 23.14 -17.88 -26.04
N ALA A 268 23.71 -18.50 -25.00
CA ALA A 268 24.10 -17.82 -23.76
C ALA A 268 25.17 -16.75 -24.00
N GLU A 269 26.12 -17.00 -24.90
CA GLU A 269 27.15 -16.03 -25.29
C GLU A 269 26.55 -14.83 -26.02
N ILE A 270 25.68 -15.06 -27.01
CA ILE A 270 24.96 -13.99 -27.72
C ILE A 270 24.19 -13.14 -26.71
N LYS A 271 23.48 -13.77 -25.77
CA LYS A 271 22.73 -13.08 -24.71
C LYS A 271 23.65 -12.26 -23.81
N ALA A 272 24.78 -12.81 -23.35
CA ALA A 272 25.72 -12.11 -22.48
C ALA A 272 26.34 -10.89 -23.18
N ARG A 273 26.78 -11.05 -24.43
CA ARG A 273 27.30 -9.95 -25.25
C ARG A 273 26.23 -8.88 -25.49
N ALA A 274 24.98 -9.27 -25.75
CA ALA A 274 23.87 -8.32 -25.86
C ALA A 274 23.63 -7.54 -24.55
N ALA A 275 23.61 -8.23 -23.40
CA ALA A 275 23.40 -7.61 -22.09
C ALA A 275 24.47 -6.56 -21.73
N THR A 276 25.71 -6.74 -22.19
CA THR A 276 26.79 -5.73 -22.00
C THR A 276 26.67 -4.53 -22.93
N ARG A 277 26.07 -4.70 -24.12
CA ARG A 277 25.98 -3.66 -25.15
C ARG A 277 24.75 -2.77 -25.00
N PHE A 278 23.66 -3.31 -24.45
CA PHE A 278 22.38 -2.63 -24.35
C PHE A 278 22.01 -2.44 -22.88
N ALA A 279 21.57 -1.23 -22.53
CA ALA A 279 21.19 -0.90 -21.17
C ALA A 279 19.88 -1.60 -20.77
N PRO A 280 19.73 -2.03 -19.49
CA PRO A 280 18.49 -2.65 -19.02
C PRO A 280 17.31 -1.65 -19.03
N VAL A 281 16.10 -2.16 -19.26
CA VAL A 281 14.86 -1.38 -19.26
C VAL A 281 14.17 -1.52 -17.91
N THR A 282 13.86 -0.38 -17.27
CA THR A 282 13.12 -0.32 -16.00
C THR A 282 11.97 0.69 -16.13
N VAL A 283 10.92 0.54 -15.31
CA VAL A 283 9.81 1.51 -15.27
C VAL A 283 10.33 2.93 -15.05
N ALA A 284 11.29 3.11 -14.13
CA ALA A 284 11.90 4.41 -13.81
C ALA A 284 12.64 5.07 -14.99
N ARG A 285 13.14 4.28 -15.95
CA ARG A 285 13.76 4.79 -17.19
C ARG A 285 12.75 5.11 -18.28
N LEU A 286 11.56 4.49 -18.25
CA LEU A 286 10.50 4.71 -19.23
C LEU A 286 9.62 5.92 -18.92
N VAL A 287 9.45 6.25 -17.64
CA VAL A 287 8.63 7.38 -17.17
C VAL A 287 9.49 8.57 -16.77
N SER A 288 8.91 9.77 -16.71
CA SER A 288 9.64 10.97 -16.25
C SER A 288 9.96 10.91 -14.76
N ASP A 289 10.94 11.68 -14.28
CA ASP A 289 11.30 11.72 -12.85
C ASP A 289 10.10 12.05 -11.94
N ALA A 290 9.19 12.91 -12.41
CA ALA A 290 7.98 13.29 -11.69
C ALA A 290 6.95 12.15 -11.58
N ASP A 291 6.98 11.20 -12.52
CA ASP A 291 6.01 10.10 -12.61
C ASP A 291 6.44 8.87 -11.80
N ARG A 292 7.71 8.83 -11.37
CA ARG A 292 8.26 7.75 -10.52
C ARG A 292 7.59 7.65 -9.15
N GLN A 293 6.95 8.73 -8.69
CA GLN A 293 6.17 8.73 -7.44
C GLN A 293 4.78 8.12 -7.61
N VAL A 294 4.31 7.97 -8.84
CA VAL A 294 2.96 7.52 -9.17
C VAL A 294 2.96 6.06 -9.63
N VAL A 295 3.96 5.68 -10.43
CA VAL A 295 4.10 4.31 -10.95
C VAL A 295 5.46 3.75 -10.61
N ALA A 296 5.47 2.52 -10.10
CA ALA A 296 6.68 1.77 -9.75
C ALA A 296 6.74 0.46 -10.55
N GLY A 297 7.96 -0.05 -10.71
CA GLY A 297 8.23 -1.35 -11.30
C GLY A 297 9.26 -2.10 -10.48
N GLY A 298 8.93 -3.34 -10.10
CA GLY A 298 9.82 -4.22 -9.34
C GLY A 298 10.80 -5.04 -10.18
N TYR A 299 10.70 -4.98 -11.52
CA TYR A 299 11.49 -5.80 -12.43
C TYR A 299 12.27 -4.97 -13.45
N ALA A 300 13.49 -5.41 -13.76
CA ALA A 300 14.33 -4.85 -14.80
C ALA A 300 14.48 -5.87 -15.93
N VAL A 301 14.09 -5.50 -17.15
CA VAL A 301 14.32 -6.33 -18.33
C VAL A 301 15.78 -6.14 -18.75
N SER A 302 16.52 -7.24 -18.90
CA SER A 302 17.89 -7.18 -19.42
C SER A 302 17.90 -6.50 -20.79
N GLY A 303 18.90 -5.65 -21.04
CA GLY A 303 19.07 -5.00 -22.34
C GLY A 303 19.19 -5.99 -23.51
N ALA A 304 19.55 -7.25 -23.23
CA ALA A 304 19.54 -8.32 -24.22
C ALA A 304 18.16 -8.62 -24.82
N PHE A 305 17.06 -8.30 -24.12
CA PHE A 305 15.69 -8.58 -24.53
C PHE A 305 14.93 -7.31 -24.89
N THR A 306 15.56 -6.41 -25.62
CA THR A 306 14.93 -5.22 -26.18
C THR A 306 14.86 -5.31 -27.70
N ARG A 307 13.97 -4.54 -28.31
CA ARG A 307 13.86 -4.43 -29.76
C ARG A 307 15.15 -3.87 -30.36
N GLU A 308 15.78 -2.91 -29.68
CA GLU A 308 17.06 -2.34 -30.07
C GLU A 308 18.17 -3.41 -30.10
N ALA A 309 18.18 -4.32 -29.12
CA ALA A 309 19.13 -5.44 -29.10
C ALA A 309 18.85 -6.46 -30.21
N TRP A 310 17.57 -6.73 -30.49
CA TRP A 310 17.17 -7.61 -31.59
C TRP A 310 17.63 -7.07 -32.95
N ASP A 311 17.26 -5.82 -33.26
CA ASP A 311 17.55 -5.19 -34.56
C ASP A 311 19.03 -4.82 -34.71
N GLY A 312 19.74 -4.52 -33.61
CA GLY A 312 21.12 -4.03 -33.63
C GLY A 312 22.21 -5.08 -33.41
N TYR A 313 21.90 -6.27 -32.90
CA TYR A 313 22.94 -7.28 -32.63
C TYR A 313 22.43 -8.72 -32.69
N VAL A 314 21.38 -9.06 -31.94
CA VAL A 314 21.00 -10.46 -31.68
C VAL A 314 20.59 -11.18 -32.96
N LYS A 315 19.83 -10.53 -33.84
CA LYS A 315 19.39 -11.12 -35.11
C LYS A 315 20.56 -11.53 -36.00
N ASP A 316 21.57 -10.67 -36.12
CA ASP A 316 22.74 -10.92 -36.95
C ASP A 316 23.68 -11.92 -36.26
N ALA A 317 23.87 -11.81 -34.95
CA ALA A 317 24.67 -12.77 -34.18
C ALA A 317 24.12 -14.21 -34.25
N ILE A 318 22.79 -14.38 -34.25
CA ILE A 318 22.14 -15.69 -34.45
C ILE A 318 22.34 -16.19 -35.90
N LYS A 319 22.31 -15.28 -36.88
CA LYS A 319 22.56 -15.63 -38.29
C LYS A 319 24.00 -16.07 -38.50
N ASP A 320 24.97 -15.35 -37.93
CA ASP A 320 26.39 -15.67 -38.04
C ASP A 320 26.71 -16.99 -37.33
N ALA A 321 26.14 -17.20 -36.13
CA ALA A 321 26.25 -18.45 -35.39
C ALA A 321 25.73 -19.68 -36.12
N ALA A 322 24.74 -19.53 -36.99
CA ALA A 322 24.20 -20.63 -37.78
C ALA A 322 25.04 -20.96 -39.02
N ASN A 323 25.88 -20.01 -39.50
CA ASN A 323 26.59 -20.11 -40.77
C ASN A 323 28.12 -20.21 -40.63
N THR A 324 28.67 -20.06 -39.43
CA THR A 324 30.12 -20.00 -39.20
C THR A 324 30.49 -20.75 -37.93
N GLU A 325 31.60 -21.49 -37.99
CA GLU A 325 32.24 -22.07 -36.82
C GLU A 325 32.74 -20.92 -35.92
N LEU A 326 32.07 -20.70 -34.79
CA LEU A 326 32.51 -19.69 -33.82
C LEU A 326 33.74 -20.22 -33.08
N GLN A 327 34.91 -19.71 -33.46
CA GLN A 327 36.13 -19.81 -32.66
C GLN A 327 36.13 -18.66 -31.64
N SER A 328 35.60 -18.90 -30.44
CA SER A 328 35.72 -17.94 -29.34
C SER A 328 36.88 -18.36 -28.43
N THR A 329 37.93 -17.53 -28.40
CA THR A 329 38.96 -17.65 -27.36
C THR A 329 38.44 -16.92 -26.13
N ASP A 330 37.82 -17.65 -25.21
CA ASP A 330 37.41 -17.06 -23.96
C ASP A 330 38.62 -16.89 -23.04
N TRP A 331 39.07 -15.65 -22.90
CA TRP A 331 40.17 -15.28 -22.03
C TRP A 331 39.86 -15.52 -20.55
N VAL A 332 38.58 -15.54 -20.15
CA VAL A 332 38.12 -15.76 -18.76
C VAL A 332 38.36 -17.21 -18.36
N LEU A 333 37.87 -18.17 -19.16
CA LEU A 333 38.04 -19.61 -18.93
C LEU A 333 39.33 -20.20 -19.51
N LYS A 334 40.13 -19.39 -20.21
CA LYS A 334 41.37 -19.80 -20.91
C LYS A 334 41.16 -21.06 -21.75
N THR A 335 40.05 -21.13 -22.47
CA THR A 335 39.69 -22.26 -23.31
C THR A 335 39.44 -21.76 -24.73
N ALA A 336 40.06 -22.40 -25.72
CA ALA A 336 39.61 -22.30 -27.10
C ALA A 336 38.50 -23.34 -27.28
N SER A 337 37.25 -22.91 -27.30
CA SER A 337 36.13 -23.77 -27.70
C SER A 337 35.80 -23.49 -29.15
N SER A 338 35.87 -24.52 -29.99
CA SER A 338 35.21 -24.49 -31.30
C SER A 338 33.79 -24.97 -31.10
N ASP A 339 32.83 -24.06 -31.21
CA ASP A 339 31.40 -24.38 -31.18
C ASP A 339 30.86 -24.38 -32.61
N ASP A 340 31.13 -25.48 -33.32
CA ASP A 340 30.62 -25.68 -34.66
C ASP A 340 29.17 -26.19 -34.61
N LEU A 341 28.22 -25.26 -34.68
CA LEU A 341 26.81 -25.58 -34.78
C LEU A 341 26.43 -26.22 -36.12
N THR A 342 27.25 -26.08 -37.17
CA THR A 342 26.95 -26.60 -38.51
C THR A 342 26.87 -28.13 -38.55
N LEU A 343 27.41 -28.80 -37.53
CA LEU A 343 27.36 -30.25 -37.34
C LEU A 343 26.06 -30.74 -36.67
N GLU A 344 25.26 -29.85 -36.07
CA GLU A 344 24.00 -30.20 -35.38
C GLU A 344 22.76 -30.21 -36.30
N GLY A 345 22.83 -29.61 -37.49
CA GLY A 345 21.70 -29.51 -38.41
C GLY A 345 21.92 -28.49 -39.54
N SER A 346 20.88 -28.22 -40.34
CA SER A 346 21.00 -27.19 -41.38
C SER A 346 21.08 -25.78 -40.76
N PRO A 347 21.82 -24.83 -41.36
CA PRO A 347 21.91 -23.45 -40.88
C PRO A 347 20.54 -22.81 -40.62
N GLU A 348 19.56 -23.07 -41.49
CA GLU A 348 18.20 -22.52 -41.35
C GLU A 348 17.46 -23.10 -40.14
N GLN A 349 17.65 -24.40 -39.85
CA GLN A 349 17.05 -25.06 -38.69
C GLN A 349 17.67 -24.54 -37.39
N ILE A 350 18.99 -24.36 -37.35
CA ILE A 350 19.72 -23.81 -36.20
C ILE A 350 19.28 -22.37 -35.96
N GLN A 351 19.28 -21.53 -36.99
CA GLN A 351 18.85 -20.14 -36.90
C GLN A 351 17.41 -20.02 -36.38
N LYS A 352 16.50 -20.87 -36.89
CA LYS A 352 15.11 -20.91 -36.46
C LYS A 352 14.98 -21.33 -34.99
N SER A 353 15.72 -22.35 -34.57
CA SER A 353 15.70 -22.84 -33.19
C SER A 353 16.22 -21.80 -32.20
N LEU A 354 17.36 -21.16 -32.49
CA LEU A 354 17.93 -20.07 -31.69
C LEU A 354 17.01 -18.86 -31.63
N THR A 355 16.38 -18.50 -32.75
CA THR A 355 15.37 -17.43 -32.79
C THR A 355 14.16 -17.77 -31.93
N GLN A 356 13.70 -19.02 -31.95
CA GLN A 356 12.55 -19.45 -31.16
C GLN A 356 12.86 -19.45 -29.66
N LEU A 357 14.06 -19.89 -29.26
CA LEU A 357 14.55 -19.78 -27.88
C LEU A 357 14.60 -18.33 -27.41
N TYR A 358 15.20 -17.44 -28.22
CA TYR A 358 15.25 -16.01 -27.92
C TYR A 358 13.87 -15.41 -27.72
N LYS A 359 12.94 -15.65 -28.66
CA LYS A 359 11.59 -15.10 -28.58
C LYS A 359 10.78 -15.64 -27.40
N ALA A 360 10.95 -16.91 -27.03
CA ALA A 360 10.30 -17.49 -25.86
C ALA A 360 10.78 -16.83 -24.56
N GLU A 361 12.09 -16.61 -24.43
CA GLU A 361 12.65 -15.92 -23.26
C GLU A 361 12.25 -14.43 -23.24
N TYR A 362 12.24 -13.78 -24.39
CA TYR A 362 11.75 -12.41 -24.57
C TYR A 362 10.33 -12.25 -24.01
N VAL A 363 9.40 -13.14 -24.37
CA VAL A 363 8.02 -13.12 -23.85
C VAL A 363 8.00 -13.20 -22.33
N ARG A 364 8.75 -14.13 -21.74
CA ARG A 364 8.79 -14.33 -20.28
C ARG A 364 9.31 -13.11 -19.53
N GLU A 365 10.38 -12.49 -20.03
CA GLU A 365 10.97 -11.29 -19.42
C GLU A 365 10.00 -10.11 -19.45
N TRP A 366 9.31 -9.90 -20.57
CA TRP A 366 8.32 -8.83 -20.71
C TRP A 366 7.02 -9.10 -19.94
N GLN A 367 6.60 -10.36 -19.78
CA GLN A 367 5.48 -10.73 -18.90
C GLN A 367 5.78 -10.39 -17.44
N LYS A 368 6.97 -10.79 -16.93
CA LYS A 368 7.41 -10.42 -15.58
C LYS A 368 7.49 -8.91 -15.39
N PHE A 369 8.02 -8.20 -16.39
CA PHE A 369 8.06 -6.75 -16.36
C PHE A 369 6.68 -6.14 -16.18
N MET A 370 5.71 -6.52 -17.02
CA MET A 370 4.34 -6.00 -16.92
C MET A 370 3.66 -6.33 -15.59
N GLN A 371 3.84 -7.56 -15.08
CA GLN A 371 3.29 -7.97 -13.78
C GLN A 371 3.89 -7.19 -12.61
N SER A 372 5.12 -6.70 -12.75
CA SER A 372 5.79 -5.90 -11.73
C SER A 372 5.38 -4.43 -11.71
N ILE A 373 4.61 -3.96 -12.69
CA ILE A 373 4.17 -2.57 -12.78
C ILE A 373 3.00 -2.37 -11.81
N SER A 374 3.16 -1.45 -10.87
CA SER A 374 2.13 -1.10 -9.89
C SER A 374 1.97 0.42 -9.79
N VAL A 375 0.72 0.84 -9.59
CA VAL A 375 0.39 2.23 -9.24
C VAL A 375 0.47 2.36 -7.74
N GLN A 376 1.20 3.37 -7.27
CA GLN A 376 1.41 3.62 -5.84
C GLN A 376 0.10 4.02 -5.15
N ASP A 377 -0.02 3.65 -3.88
CA ASP A 377 -1.19 3.98 -3.07
C ASP A 377 -1.25 5.49 -2.77
N PHE A 378 -2.46 6.05 -2.74
CA PHE A 378 -2.63 7.47 -2.46
C PHE A 378 -2.78 7.70 -0.95
N ALA A 379 -1.75 8.27 -0.32
CA ALA A 379 -1.71 8.45 1.14
C ALA A 379 -2.82 9.38 1.69
N SER A 380 -3.23 10.38 0.90
CA SER A 380 -4.23 11.37 1.30
C SER A 380 -4.96 11.93 0.08
N PHE A 381 -6.10 12.62 0.31
CA PHE A 381 -6.85 13.25 -0.76
C PHE A 381 -6.00 14.26 -1.56
N ASP A 382 -5.18 15.07 -0.88
CA ASP A 382 -4.25 15.99 -1.56
C ASP A 382 -3.21 15.28 -2.43
N ALA A 383 -2.63 14.18 -1.94
CA ALA A 383 -1.72 13.35 -2.72
C ALA A 383 -2.43 12.74 -3.93
N ALA A 384 -3.69 12.29 -3.77
CA ALA A 384 -4.48 11.78 -4.87
C ALA A 384 -4.77 12.84 -5.93
N VAL A 385 -5.02 14.10 -5.57
CA VAL A 385 -5.19 15.18 -6.54
C VAL A 385 -3.91 15.36 -7.37
N VAL A 386 -2.74 15.36 -6.74
CA VAL A 386 -1.43 15.48 -7.44
C VAL A 386 -1.19 14.27 -8.35
N ASN A 387 -1.39 13.06 -7.84
CA ASN A 387 -1.17 11.83 -8.60
C ASN A 387 -2.17 11.68 -9.75
N MET A 388 -3.43 12.05 -9.54
CA MET A 388 -4.46 12.03 -10.58
C MET A 388 -4.24 13.12 -11.63
N ASN A 389 -3.63 14.25 -11.25
CA ASN A 389 -3.17 15.25 -12.22
C ASN A 389 -2.15 14.68 -13.20
N ARG A 390 -1.28 13.77 -12.76
CA ARG A 390 -0.32 13.06 -13.62
C ARG A 390 -1.00 11.93 -14.42
N LEU A 391 -1.77 11.07 -13.76
CA LEU A 391 -2.44 9.92 -14.41
C LEU A 391 -3.44 10.35 -15.48
N GLY A 392 -4.22 11.39 -15.20
CA GLY A 392 -5.20 11.98 -16.11
C GLY A 392 -4.65 13.09 -16.99
N ASP A 393 -3.31 13.23 -17.14
CA ASP A 393 -2.71 14.12 -18.13
C ASP A 393 -2.87 13.51 -19.54
N PRO A 394 -3.65 14.14 -20.46
CA PRO A 394 -3.86 13.58 -21.80
C PRO A 394 -2.57 13.46 -22.62
N ALA A 395 -1.56 14.28 -22.33
CA ALA A 395 -0.28 14.31 -23.03
C ALA A 395 0.74 13.41 -22.33
N ASN A 396 0.92 13.58 -21.02
CA ASN A 396 2.05 13.00 -20.29
C ASN A 396 1.67 11.91 -19.29
N SER A 397 0.53 11.23 -19.48
CA SER A 397 0.11 10.15 -18.56
C SER A 397 1.16 9.04 -18.46
N PRO A 398 1.63 8.68 -17.24
CA PRO A 398 2.58 7.58 -17.03
C PRO A 398 2.08 6.25 -17.59
N VAL A 399 0.76 5.99 -17.47
CA VAL A 399 0.14 4.76 -17.97
C VAL A 399 0.18 4.74 -19.51
N GLY A 400 -0.08 5.88 -20.14
CA GLY A 400 0.02 6.03 -21.60
C GLY A 400 1.44 5.80 -22.11
N VAL A 401 2.44 6.39 -21.44
CA VAL A 401 3.86 6.22 -21.78
C VAL A 401 4.30 4.76 -21.63
N LEU A 402 3.90 4.09 -20.54
CA LEU A 402 4.24 2.68 -20.31
C LEU A 402 3.60 1.76 -21.34
N LEU A 403 2.31 1.91 -21.65
CA LEU A 403 1.63 1.09 -22.64
C LEU A 403 2.18 1.30 -24.06
N LYS A 404 2.59 2.54 -24.39
CA LYS A 404 3.27 2.83 -25.66
C LYS A 404 4.60 2.09 -25.77
N ASN A 405 5.48 2.23 -24.76
CA ASN A 405 6.78 1.56 -24.76
C ASN A 405 6.61 0.04 -24.81
N LEU A 406 5.67 -0.50 -24.03
CA LEU A 406 5.34 -1.91 -24.05
C LEU A 406 4.87 -2.37 -25.43
N TYR A 407 4.02 -1.59 -26.10
CA TYR A 407 3.57 -1.90 -27.46
C TYR A 407 4.72 -1.87 -28.47
N GLU A 408 5.61 -0.87 -28.41
CA GLU A 408 6.76 -0.77 -29.31
C GLU A 408 7.73 -1.95 -29.14
N GLN A 409 7.86 -2.44 -27.91
CA GLN A 409 8.74 -3.56 -27.55
C GLN A 409 8.08 -4.93 -27.80
N THR A 410 6.76 -5.04 -27.94
CA THR A 410 6.08 -6.36 -28.09
C THR A 410 5.37 -6.57 -29.43
N SER A 411 5.24 -5.54 -30.27
CA SER A 411 4.50 -5.64 -31.55
C SER A 411 5.37 -5.87 -32.80
N TRP A 412 6.70 -5.97 -32.65
CA TRP A 412 7.63 -5.93 -33.80
C TRP A 412 7.65 -7.20 -34.65
N ASP A 413 7.25 -8.35 -34.13
CA ASP A 413 7.34 -9.64 -34.84
C ASP A 413 6.05 -10.06 -35.57
N ASN A 414 5.11 -9.14 -35.74
CA ASN A 414 3.81 -9.40 -36.34
C ASN A 414 3.66 -8.75 -37.74
N PRO A 415 3.79 -9.53 -38.84
CA PRO A 415 3.78 -9.00 -40.21
C PRO A 415 2.39 -8.55 -40.70
N SER A 416 1.27 -9.09 -40.19
CA SER A 416 -0.06 -8.59 -40.56
C SER A 416 -0.37 -7.22 -39.93
N LEU A 417 0.32 -6.88 -38.83
CA LEU A 417 0.35 -5.52 -38.29
C LEU A 417 1.35 -4.62 -39.03
N LEU A 418 2.15 -5.17 -39.97
CA LEU A 418 3.07 -4.48 -40.86
C LEU A 418 2.45 -4.09 -42.21
N ASP A 419 1.60 -4.92 -42.79
CA ASP A 419 0.97 -4.62 -44.09
C ASP A 419 -0.13 -3.53 -43.95
N ASP A 420 -0.81 -3.45 -42.78
CA ASP A 420 -1.67 -2.33 -42.37
C ASP A 420 -0.87 -1.03 -42.05
N LYS A 421 0.48 -1.05 -42.13
CA LYS A 421 1.35 0.14 -41.90
C LYS A 421 1.44 1.06 -43.11
N LEU A 422 0.91 0.68 -44.27
CA LEU A 422 1.01 1.48 -45.50
C LEU A 422 -0.21 2.39 -45.75
N GLY A 423 -1.35 2.17 -45.08
CA GLY A 423 -2.54 3.03 -45.17
C GLY A 423 -3.00 3.54 -43.81
N ALA A 424 -2.93 4.86 -43.59
CA ALA A 424 -3.63 5.62 -42.54
C ALA A 424 -3.33 5.40 -41.03
N GLY A 425 -3.18 4.18 -40.51
CA GLY A 425 -3.25 3.94 -39.04
C GLY A 425 -2.04 4.39 -38.20
N LYS A 426 -0.82 4.32 -38.74
CA LYS A 426 0.42 4.66 -38.01
C LYS A 426 0.72 6.14 -37.91
N ARG A 427 0.21 6.97 -38.83
CA ARG A 427 0.50 8.40 -38.88
C ARG A 427 -0.34 9.17 -37.85
N SER A 428 -1.63 8.84 -37.73
CA SER A 428 -2.59 9.53 -36.86
C SER A 428 -2.22 9.53 -35.35
N PHE A 429 -1.84 8.39 -34.77
CA PHE A 429 -1.47 8.33 -33.33
C PHE A 429 -0.09 8.92 -33.05
N MET A 430 0.90 8.69 -33.93
CA MET A 430 2.27 9.19 -33.77
C MET A 430 2.37 10.70 -34.02
N GLU A 431 1.59 11.24 -34.96
CA GLU A 431 1.45 12.68 -35.20
C GLU A 431 0.77 13.38 -34.03
N TRP A 432 -0.37 12.86 -33.53
CA TRP A 432 -0.98 13.40 -32.31
C TRP A 432 -0.02 13.36 -31.11
N PHE A 433 0.67 12.26 -30.87
CA PHE A 433 1.58 12.16 -29.72
C PHE A 433 2.80 13.08 -29.88
N LYS A 434 3.36 13.23 -31.09
CA LYS A 434 4.40 14.24 -31.37
C LYS A 434 3.85 15.67 -31.25
N GLN A 435 2.59 15.91 -31.65
CA GLN A 435 1.94 17.23 -31.62
C GLN A 435 1.59 17.66 -30.20
N THR A 436 1.12 16.76 -29.35
CA THR A 436 0.67 17.05 -27.98
C THR A 436 1.81 17.00 -26.96
N ILE A 437 2.94 16.34 -27.26
CA ILE A 437 4.08 16.20 -26.32
C ILE A 437 5.36 16.91 -26.81
N LEU A 438 5.57 17.09 -28.13
CA LEU A 438 6.72 17.83 -28.69
C LEU A 438 6.34 19.19 -29.33
N GLY A 439 5.11 19.69 -29.13
CA GLY A 439 4.75 21.09 -29.41
C GLY A 439 5.13 21.63 -30.80
N SER A 440 4.81 20.91 -31.88
CA SER A 440 5.09 21.35 -33.26
C SER A 440 3.82 21.37 -34.13
N ALA A 441 3.60 22.48 -34.86
CA ALA A 441 2.41 22.77 -35.67
C ALA A 441 2.37 22.04 -37.04
N PRO A 442 1.18 21.76 -37.63
CA PRO A 442 1.05 20.92 -38.82
C PRO A 442 1.13 21.70 -40.14
N SER A 443 1.71 21.07 -41.17
CA SER A 443 1.44 21.36 -42.59
C SER A 443 0.58 20.22 -43.14
N GLN A 444 -0.61 20.56 -43.64
CA GLN A 444 -1.55 19.58 -44.19
C GLN A 444 -1.28 19.33 -45.67
N VAL A 445 -1.13 18.05 -46.05
CA VAL A 445 -1.24 17.61 -47.44
C VAL A 445 -2.26 16.47 -47.47
N ALA A 446 -3.40 16.73 -48.11
CA ALA A 446 -4.40 15.72 -48.39
C ALA A 446 -3.95 14.89 -49.60
N ILE A 447 -3.89 13.57 -49.46
CA ILE A 447 -3.75 12.65 -50.60
C ILE A 447 -4.86 11.63 -50.49
N ASN A 448 -5.73 11.64 -51.50
CA ASN A 448 -6.75 10.63 -51.75
C ASN A 448 -6.05 9.37 -52.29
N VAL A 449 -6.27 8.20 -51.69
CA VAL A 449 -5.81 6.93 -52.26
C VAL A 449 -6.95 5.92 -52.23
N ASP A 450 -7.30 5.48 -53.42
CA ASP A 450 -8.23 4.40 -53.74
C ASP A 450 -7.57 3.05 -53.39
N VAL A 451 -8.27 2.17 -52.66
CA VAL A 451 -7.71 0.90 -52.16
C VAL A 451 -8.51 -0.27 -52.73
N ASP A 452 -7.88 -1.00 -53.65
CA ASP A 452 -8.39 -2.26 -54.20
C ASP A 452 -8.14 -3.41 -53.20
N LEU A 453 -9.23 -3.96 -52.65
CA LEU A 453 -9.30 -4.88 -51.51
C LEU A 453 -9.38 -6.35 -51.93
N SER A 454 -8.43 -6.86 -52.71
CA SER A 454 -8.43 -8.29 -53.04
C SER A 454 -7.08 -8.98 -52.93
N LYS A 455 -7.01 -9.87 -51.92
CA LYS A 455 -6.07 -10.97 -51.69
C LYS A 455 -4.76 -10.65 -50.96
N GLU A 456 -4.85 -10.44 -49.64
CA GLU A 456 -3.71 -10.69 -48.75
C GLU A 456 -3.90 -11.99 -47.95
N LYS A 457 -2.99 -12.94 -48.19
CA LYS A 457 -2.84 -14.14 -47.35
C LYS A 457 -2.42 -13.67 -45.95
N VAL A 458 -3.28 -13.89 -44.96
CA VAL A 458 -3.00 -13.67 -43.54
C VAL A 458 -1.71 -14.40 -43.16
N LYS A 459 -0.58 -13.69 -43.07
CA LYS A 459 0.66 -14.25 -42.54
C LYS A 459 0.45 -14.55 -41.04
N PRO A 460 0.88 -15.72 -40.54
CA PRO A 460 0.71 -16.07 -39.13
C PRO A 460 1.45 -15.08 -38.23
N MET A 461 0.82 -14.69 -37.13
CA MET A 461 1.41 -13.81 -36.11
C MET A 461 2.68 -14.44 -35.53
N GLY A 462 3.70 -13.61 -35.29
CA GLY A 462 4.89 -14.05 -34.55
C GLY A 462 4.57 -14.40 -33.10
N PRO A 463 5.40 -15.24 -32.44
CA PRO A 463 5.13 -15.71 -31.08
C PRO A 463 5.08 -14.58 -30.03
N ILE A 464 5.81 -13.48 -30.22
CA ILE A 464 5.75 -12.34 -29.27
C ILE A 464 4.43 -11.59 -29.46
N GLY A 465 4.11 -11.21 -30.70
CA GLY A 465 2.89 -10.48 -31.04
C GLY A 465 1.62 -11.26 -30.72
N LYS A 466 1.65 -12.59 -30.73
CA LYS A 466 0.54 -13.45 -30.29
C LYS A 466 0.30 -13.33 -28.78
N GLU A 467 1.34 -13.44 -27.97
CA GLU A 467 1.24 -13.37 -26.50
C GLU A 467 0.85 -11.96 -26.02
N PHE A 468 1.29 -10.91 -26.73
CA PHE A 468 0.97 -9.51 -26.42
C PHE A 468 -0.11 -8.90 -27.32
N ALA A 469 -0.89 -9.72 -28.02
CA ALA A 469 -1.98 -9.25 -28.90
C ALA A 469 -2.98 -8.35 -28.16
N GLY A 470 -3.21 -8.60 -26.86
CA GLY A 470 -4.03 -7.76 -26.00
C GLY A 470 -3.53 -6.31 -25.90
N VAL A 471 -2.22 -6.11 -25.76
CA VAL A 471 -1.60 -4.76 -25.73
C VAL A 471 -1.81 -4.06 -27.06
N GLY A 472 -1.56 -4.75 -28.17
CA GLY A 472 -1.77 -4.22 -29.51
C GLY A 472 -3.21 -3.79 -29.76
N ARG A 473 -4.17 -4.60 -29.31
CA ARG A 473 -5.60 -4.32 -29.47
C ARG A 473 -6.06 -3.04 -28.76
N LEU A 474 -5.43 -2.67 -27.64
CA LEU A 474 -5.75 -1.43 -26.92
C LEU A 474 -5.16 -0.18 -27.57
N MET A 475 -4.01 -0.35 -28.25
CA MET A 475 -3.24 0.72 -28.86
C MET A 475 -3.66 1.03 -30.30
N MET A 476 -4.42 0.13 -30.94
CA MET A 476 -4.89 0.30 -32.31
C MET A 476 -6.35 0.79 -32.39
N PRO A 477 -6.67 1.63 -33.39
CA PRO A 477 -8.03 1.90 -33.85
C PRO A 477 -8.82 0.61 -34.11
N ARG A 478 -10.10 0.56 -33.73
CA ARG A 478 -11.06 -0.42 -34.27
C ARG A 478 -12.00 0.28 -35.24
N GLU A 479 -12.25 -0.33 -36.39
CA GLU A 479 -13.28 0.11 -37.37
C GLU A 479 -13.23 1.61 -37.73
N GLY A 480 -12.03 2.18 -37.86
CA GLY A 480 -11.83 3.60 -38.20
C GLY A 480 -12.03 4.59 -37.04
N GLY A 481 -12.26 4.12 -35.80
CA GLY A 481 -12.40 4.94 -34.59
C GLY A 481 -11.09 5.22 -33.83
N GLU A 482 -11.18 5.88 -32.68
CA GLU A 482 -10.01 6.15 -31.83
C GLU A 482 -9.52 4.88 -31.07
N PRO A 483 -8.21 4.78 -30.74
CA PRO A 483 -7.70 3.72 -29.88
C PRO A 483 -8.38 3.69 -28.51
N MET A 484 -8.72 2.50 -27.99
CA MET A 484 -9.35 2.33 -26.68
C MET A 484 -8.56 2.96 -25.53
N ILE A 485 -7.22 2.97 -25.63
CA ILE A 485 -6.39 3.64 -24.62
C ILE A 485 -6.71 5.13 -24.50
N ARG A 486 -7.14 5.81 -25.57
CA ARG A 486 -7.54 7.22 -25.51
C ARG A 486 -8.81 7.41 -24.72
N ALA A 487 -9.81 6.54 -24.92
CA ALA A 487 -11.04 6.57 -24.15
C ALA A 487 -10.77 6.40 -22.65
N TYR A 488 -9.81 5.54 -22.29
CA TYR A 488 -9.37 5.35 -20.91
C TYR A 488 -8.61 6.56 -20.35
N LEU A 489 -7.67 7.15 -21.10
CA LEU A 489 -7.00 8.37 -20.64
C LEU A 489 -7.96 9.55 -20.49
N ALA A 490 -8.98 9.64 -21.35
CA ALA A 490 -10.04 10.62 -21.23
C ALA A 490 -10.91 10.40 -19.99
N SER A 491 -11.20 9.15 -19.60
CA SER A 491 -11.93 8.87 -18.36
C SER A 491 -11.09 9.23 -17.11
N LEU A 492 -9.78 8.97 -17.12
CA LEU A 492 -8.86 9.46 -16.09
C LEU A 492 -8.82 11.00 -16.03
N ALA A 493 -8.85 11.69 -17.17
CA ALA A 493 -8.91 13.15 -17.22
C ALA A 493 -10.22 13.70 -16.62
N LYS A 494 -11.36 13.01 -16.78
CA LYS A 494 -12.61 13.36 -16.09
C LYS A 494 -12.48 13.21 -14.58
N ILE A 495 -11.90 12.11 -14.10
CA ILE A 495 -11.65 11.89 -12.67
C ILE A 495 -10.72 12.96 -12.10
N ARG A 496 -9.64 13.30 -12.83
CA ARG A 496 -8.75 14.43 -12.52
C ARG A 496 -9.54 15.74 -12.37
N SER A 497 -10.42 16.05 -13.31
CA SER A 497 -11.23 17.28 -13.26
C SER A 497 -12.10 17.31 -12.01
N ARG A 498 -12.77 16.19 -11.67
CA ARG A 498 -13.56 16.05 -10.45
C ARG A 498 -12.74 16.29 -9.19
N PHE A 499 -11.56 15.68 -9.08
CA PHE A 499 -10.68 15.83 -7.93
C PHE A 499 -10.20 17.28 -7.75
N ASN A 500 -9.87 17.97 -8.84
CA ASN A 500 -9.52 19.38 -8.78
C ASN A 500 -10.72 20.26 -8.38
N GLN A 501 -11.91 19.98 -8.90
CA GLN A 501 -13.14 20.69 -8.50
C GLN A 501 -13.37 20.55 -6.99
N MET A 502 -13.28 19.33 -6.46
CA MET A 502 -13.39 19.04 -5.03
C MET A 502 -12.33 19.78 -4.21
N LYS A 503 -11.07 19.80 -4.66
CA LYS A 503 -10.00 20.55 -3.98
C LYS A 503 -10.27 22.06 -3.94
N THR A 504 -10.80 22.63 -5.04
CA THR A 504 -11.11 24.07 -5.09
C THR A 504 -12.28 24.49 -4.19
N GLN A 505 -13.14 23.54 -3.80
CA GLN A 505 -14.27 23.79 -2.89
C GLN A 505 -13.85 23.88 -1.41
N GLY A 506 -12.61 23.51 -1.07
CA GLY A 506 -12.04 23.64 0.27
C GLY A 506 -12.31 22.44 1.19
N ASP A 507 -13.58 22.07 1.43
CA ASP A 507 -13.94 20.91 2.26
C ASP A 507 -14.19 19.67 1.37
N PRO A 508 -13.33 18.64 1.39
CA PRO A 508 -13.50 17.46 0.55
C PRO A 508 -14.63 16.55 1.03
N GLY A 509 -15.15 16.69 2.27
CA GLY A 509 -16.11 15.76 2.87
C GLY A 509 -17.41 15.58 2.07
N PRO A 510 -18.21 16.65 1.87
CA PRO A 510 -19.48 16.58 1.16
C PRO A 510 -19.33 16.09 -0.29
N ALA A 511 -18.33 16.59 -1.01
CA ALA A 511 -18.10 16.22 -2.39
C ALA A 511 -17.58 14.77 -2.53
N SER A 512 -16.77 14.30 -1.57
CA SER A 512 -16.31 12.90 -1.51
C SER A 512 -17.49 11.95 -1.31
N LYS A 513 -18.39 12.30 -0.37
CA LYS A 513 -19.64 11.54 -0.15
C LYS A 513 -20.49 11.47 -1.42
N GLN A 514 -20.66 12.59 -2.13
CA GLN A 514 -21.42 12.63 -3.38
C GLN A 514 -20.79 11.74 -4.47
N LEU A 515 -19.47 11.84 -4.68
CA LEU A 515 -18.76 11.01 -5.66
C LEU A 515 -18.85 9.51 -5.31
N MET A 516 -18.77 9.17 -4.02
CA MET A 516 -18.93 7.80 -3.54
C MET A 516 -20.33 7.26 -3.85
N LEU A 517 -21.39 8.02 -3.56
CA LEU A 517 -22.77 7.66 -3.87
C LEU A 517 -22.97 7.40 -5.37
N GLN A 518 -22.54 8.33 -6.22
CA GLN A 518 -22.63 8.20 -7.68
C GLN A 518 -21.90 6.95 -8.19
N THR A 519 -20.74 6.64 -7.62
CA THR A 519 -19.96 5.45 -7.99
C THR A 519 -20.68 4.17 -7.58
N LEU A 520 -21.25 4.12 -6.36
CA LEU A 520 -22.00 2.95 -5.87
C LEU A 520 -23.30 2.72 -6.63
N GLU A 521 -23.95 3.78 -7.11
CA GLU A 521 -25.15 3.74 -7.94
C GLU A 521 -24.86 3.39 -9.41
N GLY A 522 -23.61 3.47 -9.83
CA GLY A 522 -23.18 3.16 -11.21
C GLY A 522 -23.22 4.35 -12.19
N ASN A 523 -23.43 5.57 -11.70
CA ASN A 523 -23.64 6.78 -12.50
C ASN A 523 -22.48 7.81 -12.38
N GLY A 524 -21.33 7.41 -11.84
CA GLY A 524 -20.15 8.27 -11.61
C GLY A 524 -18.97 7.97 -12.52
N GLU A 525 -18.02 8.90 -12.63
CA GLU A 525 -16.86 8.80 -13.53
C GLU A 525 -16.00 7.56 -13.24
N LEU A 526 -15.89 7.15 -11.97
CA LEU A 526 -15.16 5.95 -11.56
C LEU A 526 -15.86 4.66 -12.01
N ALA A 527 -17.19 4.61 -11.91
CA ALA A 527 -17.99 3.47 -12.34
C ALA A 527 -17.98 3.34 -13.88
N GLU A 528 -18.13 4.46 -14.60
CA GLU A 528 -18.00 4.51 -16.05
C GLU A 528 -16.62 4.05 -16.53
N ALA A 529 -15.55 4.51 -15.86
CA ALA A 529 -14.19 4.12 -16.20
C ALA A 529 -13.94 2.62 -15.95
N LEU A 530 -14.46 2.06 -14.86
CA LEU A 530 -14.33 0.62 -14.60
C LEU A 530 -15.11 -0.20 -15.64
N LYS A 531 -16.34 0.22 -15.97
CA LYS A 531 -17.17 -0.43 -17.00
C LYS A 531 -16.48 -0.41 -18.36
N LEU A 532 -15.85 0.71 -18.74
CA LEU A 532 -15.03 0.82 -19.95
C LEU A 532 -13.90 -0.22 -19.97
N VAL A 533 -13.19 -0.36 -18.85
CA VAL A 533 -12.09 -1.32 -18.73
C VAL A 533 -12.61 -2.76 -18.85
N ASP A 534 -13.60 -3.14 -18.06
CA ASP A 534 -14.06 -4.53 -17.99
C ASP A 534 -14.88 -4.96 -19.23
N GLU A 535 -15.77 -4.11 -19.75
CA GLU A 535 -16.68 -4.48 -20.86
C GLU A 535 -16.11 -4.20 -22.26
N GLN A 536 -15.23 -3.20 -22.42
CA GLN A 536 -14.74 -2.79 -23.75
C GLN A 536 -13.25 -3.12 -23.96
N MET A 537 -12.39 -2.78 -23.00
CA MET A 537 -10.94 -2.96 -23.14
C MET A 537 -10.51 -4.41 -22.97
N LEU A 538 -10.97 -5.07 -21.90
CA LEU A 538 -10.55 -6.43 -21.54
C LEU A 538 -11.42 -7.53 -22.19
N ASN A 539 -12.44 -7.13 -22.95
CA ASN A 539 -13.35 -8.04 -23.61
C ASN A 539 -12.68 -8.71 -24.84
N GLY A 540 -12.69 -10.05 -24.86
CA GLY A 540 -12.03 -10.85 -25.89
C GLY A 540 -10.49 -10.82 -25.84
N ILE A 541 -9.88 -10.38 -24.73
CA ILE A 541 -8.46 -10.60 -24.44
C ILE A 541 -8.34 -11.94 -23.70
N GLY A 542 -7.34 -12.77 -24.04
CA GLY A 542 -7.09 -14.05 -23.36
C GLY A 542 -6.70 -13.88 -21.89
N ASP A 543 -6.96 -14.89 -21.05
CA ASP A 543 -6.86 -14.78 -19.58
C ASP A 543 -5.48 -14.35 -19.07
N SER A 544 -4.39 -14.85 -19.67
CA SER A 544 -3.01 -14.46 -19.33
C SER A 544 -2.76 -12.96 -19.54
N ALA A 545 -3.16 -12.43 -20.70
CA ALA A 545 -3.02 -11.01 -21.01
C ALA A 545 -3.98 -10.14 -20.17
N ARG A 546 -5.19 -10.63 -19.87
CA ARG A 546 -6.14 -9.97 -18.98
C ARG A 546 -5.59 -9.84 -17.56
N ASN A 547 -5.06 -10.92 -16.99
CA ASN A 547 -4.49 -10.91 -15.63
C ASN A 547 -3.31 -9.95 -15.49
N THR A 548 -2.57 -9.75 -16.57
CA THR A 548 -1.41 -8.85 -16.60
C THR A 548 -1.81 -7.39 -16.82
N LEU A 549 -2.79 -7.11 -17.69
CA LEU A 549 -3.21 -5.73 -18.03
C LEU A 549 -4.21 -5.13 -17.04
N ARG A 550 -5.09 -5.95 -16.47
CA ARG A 550 -6.18 -5.47 -15.59
C ARG A 550 -5.66 -4.68 -14.38
N PRO A 551 -4.63 -5.12 -13.63
CA PRO A 551 -4.13 -4.36 -12.49
C PRO A 551 -3.67 -2.96 -12.86
N LEU A 552 -2.98 -2.80 -14.00
CA LEU A 552 -2.49 -1.51 -14.49
C LEU A 552 -3.62 -0.53 -14.79
N LEU A 553 -4.75 -1.03 -15.31
CA LEU A 553 -5.91 -0.21 -15.69
C LEU A 553 -6.87 0.06 -14.51
N VAL A 554 -7.03 -0.90 -13.60
CA VAL A 554 -8.01 -0.83 -12.51
C VAL A 554 -7.44 -0.19 -11.25
N ARG A 555 -6.17 -0.43 -10.90
CA ARG A 555 -5.54 0.13 -9.68
C ARG A 555 -5.68 1.65 -9.56
N PRO A 556 -5.47 2.49 -10.60
CA PRO A 556 -5.73 3.93 -10.53
C PRO A 556 -7.14 4.28 -10.05
N LEU A 557 -8.14 3.57 -10.55
CA LEU A 557 -9.55 3.79 -10.22
C LEU A 557 -9.84 3.37 -8.77
N MET A 558 -9.25 2.25 -8.36
CA MET A 558 -9.34 1.75 -6.98
C MET A 558 -8.72 2.73 -5.99
N GLN A 559 -7.53 3.25 -6.28
CA GLN A 559 -6.85 4.23 -5.43
C GLN A 559 -7.60 5.57 -5.36
N ALA A 560 -8.19 6.00 -6.49
CA ALA A 560 -9.07 7.17 -6.51
C ALA A 560 -10.32 6.98 -5.64
N TYR A 561 -10.93 5.79 -5.64
CA TYR A 561 -12.07 5.51 -4.76
C TYR A 561 -11.65 5.36 -3.29
N ALA A 562 -10.52 4.71 -3.02
CA ALA A 562 -10.03 4.49 -1.65
C ALA A 562 -9.81 5.81 -0.89
N VAL A 563 -9.28 6.82 -1.57
CA VAL A 563 -8.88 8.08 -0.93
C VAL A 563 -10.07 8.95 -0.50
N ILE A 564 -11.24 8.77 -1.13
CA ILE A 564 -12.46 9.50 -0.77
C ILE A 564 -13.19 8.85 0.42
N VAL A 565 -12.85 7.61 0.80
CA VAL A 565 -13.47 6.90 1.93
C VAL A 565 -13.30 7.68 3.24
N LYS A 566 -12.07 8.06 3.60
CA LYS A 566 -11.81 8.76 4.88
C LYS A 566 -12.51 10.12 4.96
N PRO A 567 -12.44 11.01 3.94
CA PRO A 567 -13.25 12.24 3.93
C PRO A 567 -14.75 12.00 4.03
N THR A 568 -15.28 10.95 3.37
CA THR A 568 -16.70 10.58 3.50
C THR A 568 -17.05 10.10 4.92
N GLU A 569 -16.20 9.28 5.54
CA GLU A 569 -16.36 8.86 6.94
C GLU A 569 -16.37 10.07 7.89
N ALA A 570 -15.44 11.01 7.70
CA ALA A 570 -15.37 12.25 8.49
C ALA A 570 -16.62 13.13 8.31
N GLU A 571 -17.13 13.26 7.08
CA GLU A 571 -18.35 13.99 6.79
C GLU A 571 -19.57 13.34 7.46
N LEU A 572 -19.69 12.01 7.40
CA LEU A 572 -20.76 11.29 8.09
C LEU A 572 -20.72 11.51 9.60
N ASN A 573 -19.53 11.48 10.21
CA ASN A 573 -19.36 11.75 11.63
C ASN A 573 -19.71 13.20 11.98
N ARG A 574 -19.34 14.17 11.14
CA ARG A 574 -19.67 15.59 11.34
C ARG A 574 -21.19 15.82 11.28
N VAL A 575 -21.85 15.26 10.28
CA VAL A 575 -23.31 15.35 10.13
C VAL A 575 -24.01 14.64 11.28
N TRP A 576 -23.56 13.46 11.68
CA TRP A 576 -24.08 12.73 12.85
C TRP A 576 -23.95 13.55 14.13
N MET A 577 -22.77 14.12 14.37
CA MET A 577 -22.49 14.92 15.56
C MET A 577 -23.45 16.11 15.66
N ALA A 578 -23.60 16.86 14.57
CA ALA A 578 -24.43 18.06 14.54
C ALA A 578 -25.95 17.77 14.53
N GLN A 579 -26.40 16.74 13.79
CA GLN A 579 -27.83 16.49 13.58
C GLN A 579 -28.45 15.52 14.60
N VAL A 580 -27.65 14.65 15.21
CA VAL A 580 -28.16 13.58 16.08
C VAL A 580 -27.55 13.65 17.48
N PHE A 581 -26.23 13.59 17.58
CA PHE A 581 -25.55 13.43 18.88
C PHE A 581 -25.69 14.68 19.77
N GLU A 582 -25.40 15.88 19.25
CA GLU A 582 -25.54 17.12 20.02
C GLU A 582 -26.99 17.41 20.45
N PRO A 583 -28.01 17.29 19.57
CA PRO A 583 -29.41 17.41 19.99
C PRO A 583 -29.82 16.39 21.06
N TYR A 584 -29.34 15.15 20.96
CA TYR A 584 -29.56 14.13 21.99
C TYR A 584 -28.90 14.51 23.31
N GLN A 585 -27.65 14.96 23.30
CA GLN A 585 -26.94 15.38 24.51
C GLN A 585 -27.63 16.53 25.22
N ARG A 586 -27.97 17.61 24.49
CA ARG A 586 -28.62 18.78 25.09
C ARG A 586 -30.05 18.52 25.58
N GLY A 587 -30.74 17.55 24.96
CA GLY A 587 -32.17 17.32 25.18
C GLY A 587 -32.49 16.16 26.11
N LEU A 588 -31.95 14.98 25.83
CA LEU A 588 -32.38 13.71 26.44
C LEU A 588 -31.34 13.08 27.35
N ALA A 589 -30.04 13.28 27.10
CA ALA A 589 -28.98 12.53 27.77
C ALA A 589 -28.94 12.72 29.30
N ASP A 590 -29.31 13.90 29.79
CA ASP A 590 -29.34 14.25 31.22
C ASP A 590 -30.73 14.04 31.87
N LYS A 591 -31.68 13.42 31.15
CA LYS A 591 -33.04 13.17 31.64
C LYS A 591 -33.28 11.68 31.90
N TYR A 592 -34.12 11.37 32.88
CA TYR A 592 -34.63 10.01 33.07
C TYR A 592 -35.51 9.64 31.85
N PRO A 593 -35.38 8.45 31.24
CA PRO A 593 -34.65 7.25 31.70
C PRO A 593 -33.20 7.10 31.20
N PHE A 594 -32.66 8.06 30.45
CA PHE A 594 -31.29 7.98 29.88
C PHE A 594 -30.21 8.22 30.95
N ASP A 595 -30.48 9.13 31.89
CA ASP A 595 -29.76 9.25 33.13
C ASP A 595 -30.63 8.82 34.32
N ARG A 596 -30.28 7.67 34.92
CA ARG A 596 -31.02 7.10 36.05
C ARG A 596 -30.97 7.96 37.30
N SER A 597 -29.98 8.85 37.41
CA SER A 597 -29.81 9.76 38.54
C SER A 597 -30.59 11.07 38.37
N SER A 598 -31.17 11.31 37.19
CA SER A 598 -31.86 12.57 36.90
C SER A 598 -33.25 12.66 37.54
N HIS A 599 -33.53 13.81 38.14
CA HIS A 599 -34.86 14.19 38.60
C HIS A 599 -35.72 14.78 37.47
N MET A 600 -35.12 15.14 36.32
CA MET A 600 -35.87 15.63 35.15
C MET A 600 -36.27 14.47 34.24
N GLU A 601 -37.55 14.39 33.91
CA GLU A 601 -38.10 13.33 33.07
C GLU A 601 -38.13 13.73 31.60
N ALA A 602 -37.77 12.81 30.70
CA ALA A 602 -37.92 12.99 29.26
C ALA A 602 -39.38 12.82 28.85
N ALA A 603 -39.92 13.79 28.11
CA ALA A 603 -41.28 13.68 27.61
C ALA A 603 -41.36 12.66 26.45
N PRO A 604 -42.47 11.91 26.29
CA PRO A 604 -42.65 10.97 25.17
C PRO A 604 -42.42 11.60 23.79
N SER A 605 -42.83 12.86 23.62
CA SER A 605 -42.62 13.62 22.38
C SER A 605 -41.17 14.02 22.15
N GLU A 606 -40.36 14.20 23.20
CA GLU A 606 -38.91 14.44 23.09
C GLU A 606 -38.18 13.15 22.67
N ILE A 607 -38.57 12.01 23.27
CA ILE A 607 -38.04 10.70 22.91
C ILE A 607 -38.37 10.37 21.44
N ALA A 608 -39.63 10.58 21.03
CA ALA A 608 -40.07 10.32 19.66
C ALA A 608 -39.39 11.21 18.62
N LYS A 609 -39.01 12.45 18.96
CA LYS A 609 -38.23 13.32 18.06
C LYS A 609 -36.86 12.72 17.73
N VAL A 610 -36.25 11.96 18.64
CA VAL A 610 -34.93 11.36 18.43
C VAL A 610 -35.03 9.93 17.89
N PHE A 611 -35.79 9.07 18.57
CA PHE A 611 -35.85 7.62 18.36
C PHE A 611 -37.13 7.14 17.64
N GLY A 612 -38.03 8.04 17.24
CA GLY A 612 -39.22 7.67 16.48
C GLY A 612 -38.90 7.22 15.05
N THR A 613 -39.87 6.61 14.38
CA THR A 613 -39.76 6.18 12.97
C THR A 613 -39.46 7.33 12.01
N ASP A 614 -39.91 8.55 12.35
CA ASP A 614 -39.61 9.80 11.64
C ASP A 614 -38.67 10.73 12.43
N GLY A 615 -37.98 10.17 13.42
CA GLY A 615 -37.03 10.88 14.30
C GLY A 615 -35.73 11.25 13.59
N VAL A 616 -34.87 12.02 14.28
CA VAL A 616 -33.60 12.50 13.70
C VAL A 616 -32.66 11.36 13.29
N ILE A 617 -32.69 10.22 14.00
CA ILE A 617 -31.87 9.04 13.65
C ILE A 617 -32.36 8.42 12.34
N ALA A 618 -33.67 8.19 12.20
CA ALA A 618 -34.25 7.64 10.98
C ALA A 618 -33.99 8.54 9.76
N LYS A 619 -34.17 9.86 9.93
CA LYS A 619 -33.84 10.85 8.90
C LYS A 619 -32.35 10.86 8.54
N PHE A 620 -31.47 10.72 9.53
CA PHE A 620 -30.03 10.60 9.27
C PHE A 620 -29.71 9.34 8.44
N VAL A 621 -30.29 8.19 8.78
CA VAL A 621 -30.08 6.94 8.03
C VAL A 621 -30.57 7.08 6.59
N GLU A 622 -31.74 7.68 6.39
CA GLU A 622 -32.33 7.86 5.05
C GLU A 622 -31.54 8.87 4.21
N GLN A 623 -31.24 10.04 4.77
CA GLN A 623 -30.65 11.17 4.03
C GLN A 623 -29.12 11.12 3.96
N SER A 624 -28.47 10.62 5.01
CA SER A 624 -27.00 10.65 5.12
C SER A 624 -26.34 9.32 4.81
N LEU A 625 -26.88 8.20 5.29
CA LEU A 625 -26.36 6.88 4.94
C LEU A 625 -26.92 6.40 3.60
N GLY A 626 -28.23 6.53 3.35
CA GLY A 626 -28.85 6.32 2.04
C GLY A 626 -28.30 5.10 1.29
N ALA A 627 -27.79 5.31 0.07
CA ALA A 627 -27.22 4.26 -0.77
C ALA A 627 -25.79 3.82 -0.38
N LEU A 628 -25.15 4.44 0.63
CA LEU A 628 -23.87 3.98 1.19
C LEU A 628 -24.02 2.68 1.97
N VAL A 629 -25.24 2.31 2.34
CA VAL A 629 -25.54 1.13 3.13
C VAL A 629 -26.62 0.27 2.48
N LEU A 630 -26.59 -1.02 2.80
CA LEU A 630 -27.61 -2.00 2.48
C LEU A 630 -28.37 -2.32 3.76
N LYS A 631 -29.68 -2.09 3.75
CA LYS A 631 -30.58 -2.47 4.85
C LYS A 631 -31.10 -3.89 4.61
N ARG A 632 -30.90 -4.79 5.56
CA ARG A 632 -31.43 -6.16 5.53
C ARG A 632 -32.10 -6.48 6.88
N GLY A 633 -33.43 -6.43 6.91
CA GLY A 633 -34.18 -6.51 8.17
C GLY A 633 -33.82 -5.35 9.10
N ASP A 634 -33.43 -5.68 10.33
CA ASP A 634 -32.96 -4.73 11.35
C ASP A 634 -31.45 -4.43 11.26
N GLY A 635 -30.73 -5.14 10.39
CA GLY A 635 -29.29 -4.98 10.18
C GLY A 635 -28.95 -3.99 9.07
N VAL A 636 -27.85 -3.26 9.25
CA VAL A 636 -27.27 -2.36 8.25
C VAL A 636 -25.83 -2.77 7.98
N SER A 637 -25.50 -2.98 6.70
CA SER A 637 -24.14 -3.29 6.25
C SER A 637 -23.69 -2.27 5.21
N SER A 638 -22.42 -1.89 5.20
CA SER A 638 -21.89 -0.98 4.19
C SER A 638 -22.01 -1.56 2.78
N ARG A 639 -22.42 -0.73 1.83
CA ARG A 639 -22.34 -1.05 0.40
C ARG A 639 -20.89 -0.81 -0.04
N THR A 640 -20.34 -1.72 -0.85
CA THR A 640 -18.96 -1.64 -1.32
C THR A 640 -18.88 -1.49 -2.83
N TRP A 641 -17.84 -0.80 -3.28
CA TRP A 641 -17.37 -0.80 -4.66
C TRP A 641 -15.96 -1.39 -4.64
N ALA A 642 -15.80 -2.54 -5.28
CA ALA A 642 -14.57 -3.32 -5.29
C ALA A 642 -13.98 -3.54 -3.88
N ASP A 643 -14.84 -4.04 -2.99
CA ASP A 643 -14.57 -4.32 -1.56
C ASP A 643 -14.20 -3.11 -0.70
N MET A 644 -14.33 -1.90 -1.22
CA MET A 644 -14.11 -0.64 -0.50
C MET A 644 -15.44 0.07 -0.25
N GLY A 645 -15.59 0.68 0.92
CA GLY A 645 -16.76 1.47 1.28
C GLY A 645 -16.57 2.12 2.64
N VAL A 646 -17.57 2.87 3.10
CA VAL A 646 -17.58 3.45 4.45
C VAL A 646 -17.49 2.34 5.49
N ARG A 647 -16.60 2.46 6.48
CA ARG A 647 -16.50 1.50 7.58
C ARG A 647 -17.35 1.98 8.74
N LEU A 648 -18.52 1.38 8.92
CA LEU A 648 -19.39 1.67 10.06
C LEU A 648 -18.86 1.01 11.33
N ARG A 649 -18.90 1.72 12.46
CA ARG A 649 -18.45 1.19 13.75
C ARG A 649 -19.44 0.13 14.27
N PRO A 650 -18.96 -0.95 14.90
CA PRO A 650 -19.83 -2.03 15.39
C PRO A 650 -20.90 -1.57 16.39
N GLU A 651 -20.54 -0.62 17.26
CA GLU A 651 -21.46 -0.01 18.23
C GLU A 651 -22.63 0.71 17.55
N PHE A 652 -22.36 1.42 16.45
CA PHE A 652 -23.41 2.08 15.67
C PHE A 652 -24.32 1.05 14.98
N VAL A 653 -23.74 0.06 14.30
CA VAL A 653 -24.51 -0.96 13.56
C VAL A 653 -25.39 -1.80 14.49
N SER A 654 -24.86 -2.16 15.67
CA SER A 654 -25.61 -2.96 16.66
C SER A 654 -26.72 -2.17 17.34
N GLY A 655 -26.53 -0.87 17.60
CA GLY A 655 -27.53 -0.01 18.24
C GLY A 655 -28.65 0.44 17.30
N LEU A 656 -28.38 0.53 16.00
CA LEU A 656 -29.27 1.16 15.03
C LEU A 656 -30.67 0.55 14.95
N GLY A 657 -30.77 -0.78 15.02
CA GLY A 657 -32.06 -1.48 15.03
C GLY A 657 -32.90 -1.11 16.25
N ALA A 658 -32.28 -1.03 17.43
CA ALA A 658 -32.97 -0.66 18.67
C ALA A 658 -33.39 0.83 18.69
N TRP A 659 -32.60 1.71 18.09
CA TRP A 659 -32.88 3.15 18.06
C TRP A 659 -33.98 3.57 17.07
N MET A 660 -34.26 2.74 16.06
CA MET A 660 -35.32 2.98 15.06
C MET A 660 -36.54 2.08 15.25
N ALA A 661 -36.53 1.21 16.27
CA ALA A 661 -37.66 0.35 16.57
C ALA A 661 -38.91 1.20 16.87
N PRO A 662 -40.10 0.80 16.41
CA PRO A 662 -41.33 1.53 16.68
C PRO A 662 -41.54 1.72 18.18
N LEU A 663 -41.56 2.98 18.62
CA LEU A 663 -41.93 3.33 19.98
C LEU A 663 -43.43 3.01 20.14
N ASN A 664 -43.75 1.95 20.88
CA ASN A 664 -45.11 1.58 21.30
C ASN A 664 -46.11 1.25 20.18
N GLY A 665 -45.85 0.20 19.40
CA GLY A 665 -46.89 -0.40 18.54
C GLY A 665 -47.38 0.50 17.40
N GLN A 666 -46.67 1.59 17.10
CA GLN A 666 -46.84 2.38 15.88
C GLN A 666 -46.27 1.59 14.69
N GLY A 667 -47.03 0.58 14.28
CA GLY A 667 -46.79 -0.12 13.03
C GLY A 667 -46.94 0.82 11.82
N PRO A 668 -46.29 0.50 10.70
CA PRO A 668 -46.38 1.28 9.46
C PRO A 668 -47.82 1.24 8.93
N GLY A 669 -48.60 2.25 9.27
CA GLY A 669 -50.03 2.32 8.94
C GLY A 669 -50.81 3.40 9.71
N ALA A 670 -50.30 3.88 10.86
CA ALA A 670 -50.86 5.04 11.54
C ALA A 670 -50.34 6.33 10.87
N GLY A 671 -50.98 6.71 9.77
CA GLY A 671 -50.72 7.98 9.10
C GLY A 671 -50.90 9.18 10.03
N ALA A 672 -50.27 10.30 9.64
CA ALA A 672 -50.29 11.60 10.29
C ALA A 672 -51.69 12.28 10.29
N GLY A 673 -52.71 11.60 10.81
CA GLY A 673 -54.08 12.07 10.93
C GLY A 673 -54.59 11.84 12.34
N ASN A 674 -54.86 12.93 13.04
CA ASN A 674 -55.53 13.02 14.34
C ASN A 674 -54.81 12.34 15.52
N SER A 675 -53.95 13.13 16.18
CA SER A 675 -53.49 12.94 17.55
C SER A 675 -54.66 13.03 18.55
N ALA A 676 -55.55 12.04 18.56
CA ALA A 676 -56.21 11.67 19.81
C ALA A 676 -55.18 10.82 20.57
N ALA A 677 -54.70 11.35 21.70
CA ALA A 677 -53.80 10.61 22.58
C ALA A 677 -54.43 9.24 22.84
N ALA A 678 -53.75 8.17 22.41
CA ALA A 678 -54.14 6.82 22.81
C ALA A 678 -54.18 6.80 24.34
N PRO A 679 -55.25 6.29 24.98
CA PRO A 679 -55.32 6.22 26.44
C PRO A 679 -54.09 5.47 26.95
N GLU A 680 -53.34 6.09 27.87
CA GLU A 680 -52.13 5.49 28.45
C GLU A 680 -52.51 4.13 29.05
N ALA A 681 -51.75 3.09 28.70
CA ALA A 681 -52.01 1.74 29.19
C ALA A 681 -51.90 1.70 30.72
N GLN A 682 -53.02 1.46 31.40
CA GLN A 682 -53.07 1.41 32.86
C GLN A 682 -52.68 0.03 33.40
N THR A 683 -51.73 0.02 34.31
CA THR A 683 -51.32 -1.14 35.10
C THR A 683 -52.06 -1.14 36.42
N VAL A 684 -52.68 -2.26 36.75
CA VAL A 684 -53.43 -2.43 38.00
C VAL A 684 -52.65 -3.39 38.89
N PHE A 685 -52.31 -2.93 40.08
CA PHE A 685 -51.55 -3.71 41.05
C PHE A 685 -52.11 -3.53 42.45
N GLN A 686 -51.70 -4.40 43.36
CA GLN A 686 -52.04 -4.30 44.77
C GLN A 686 -50.78 -4.28 45.63
N ILE A 687 -50.84 -3.51 46.70
CA ILE A 687 -49.79 -3.40 47.71
C ILE A 687 -50.37 -3.83 49.05
N MET A 688 -49.67 -4.70 49.78
CA MET A 688 -49.99 -5.06 51.16
C MET A 688 -48.90 -4.50 52.09
N PRO A 689 -49.27 -3.73 53.13
CA PRO A 689 -48.30 -3.17 54.07
C PRO A 689 -47.69 -4.25 54.97
N LEU A 690 -46.41 -4.11 55.31
CA LEU A 690 -45.73 -4.93 56.30
C LEU A 690 -45.52 -4.13 57.60
N SER A 691 -45.51 -4.82 58.73
CA SER A 691 -45.26 -4.19 60.03
C SER A 691 -43.94 -3.43 60.02
N ALA A 692 -43.97 -2.19 60.51
CA ALA A 692 -42.81 -1.30 60.58
C ALA A 692 -42.49 -0.97 62.05
N PRO A 693 -41.66 -1.79 62.72
CA PRO A 693 -41.25 -1.54 64.10
C PRO A 693 -40.57 -0.18 64.22
N GLY A 694 -40.93 0.59 65.26
CA GLY A 694 -40.39 1.92 65.50
C GLY A 694 -41.18 3.08 64.85
N LEU A 695 -42.20 2.78 64.05
CA LEU A 695 -43.16 3.76 63.53
C LEU A 695 -44.53 3.57 64.17
N THR A 696 -45.28 4.65 64.37
CA THR A 696 -46.70 4.61 64.73
C THR A 696 -47.58 4.36 63.51
N GLU A 697 -47.17 4.90 62.36
CA GLU A 697 -47.82 4.71 61.07
C GLU A 697 -46.89 5.03 59.91
N TYR A 698 -47.21 4.52 58.72
CA TYR A 698 -46.61 4.98 57.47
C TYR A 698 -47.65 5.06 56.35
N THR A 699 -47.37 5.90 55.37
CA THR A 699 -48.24 6.21 54.24
C THR A 699 -47.46 6.03 52.95
N VAL A 700 -48.09 5.35 51.99
CA VAL A 700 -47.62 5.23 50.60
C VAL A 700 -48.64 5.94 49.73
N ASP A 701 -48.22 7.00 49.05
CA ASP A 701 -48.98 7.74 48.06
C ASP A 701 -48.39 7.46 46.67
N ILE A 702 -49.22 7.05 45.72
CA ILE A 702 -48.84 6.80 44.32
C ILE A 702 -49.89 7.49 43.43
N ASP A 703 -49.47 8.48 42.65
CA ASP A 703 -50.32 9.28 41.77
C ASP A 703 -51.59 9.83 42.47
N GLY A 704 -51.49 10.17 43.77
CA GLY A 704 -52.60 10.63 44.61
C GLY A 704 -53.45 9.51 45.24
N GLN A 705 -53.15 8.24 44.97
CA GLN A 705 -53.78 7.10 45.62
C GLN A 705 -53.02 6.78 46.92
N VAL A 706 -53.69 6.86 48.07
CA VAL A 706 -53.04 6.80 49.38
C VAL A 706 -53.38 5.50 50.12
N MET A 707 -52.35 4.79 50.59
CA MET A 707 -52.44 3.70 51.57
C MET A 707 -51.76 4.12 52.87
N ARG A 708 -52.54 4.28 53.94
CA ARG A 708 -52.05 4.57 55.30
C ARG A 708 -52.16 3.33 56.18
N TYR A 709 -51.09 2.98 56.87
CA TYR A 709 -51.01 1.79 57.72
C TYR A 709 -50.48 2.12 59.12
N ARG A 710 -51.19 1.66 60.16
CA ARG A 710 -50.91 1.94 61.59
C ARG A 710 -50.48 0.70 62.38
N ASN A 711 -49.71 -0.20 61.77
CA ASN A 711 -49.27 -1.46 62.39
C ASN A 711 -50.41 -2.39 62.88
N GLY A 712 -51.60 -2.27 62.27
CA GLY A 712 -52.76 -3.14 62.53
C GLY A 712 -52.80 -4.35 61.59
N VAL A 713 -54.00 -4.92 61.41
CA VAL A 713 -54.23 -5.99 60.43
C VAL A 713 -53.94 -5.47 59.01
N ALA A 714 -53.03 -6.12 58.29
CA ALA A 714 -52.65 -5.74 56.92
C ALA A 714 -53.68 -6.26 55.90
N ASN A 715 -54.03 -5.43 54.92
CA ASN A 715 -54.92 -5.76 53.81
C ASN A 715 -54.30 -5.28 52.49
N TRP A 716 -54.68 -5.92 51.38
CA TRP A 716 -54.29 -5.50 50.03
C TRP A 716 -55.00 -4.20 49.64
N ALA A 717 -54.23 -3.15 49.39
CA ALA A 717 -54.68 -1.89 48.80
C ALA A 717 -54.52 -1.94 47.27
N HIS A 718 -55.48 -1.36 46.54
CA HIS A 718 -55.52 -1.41 45.08
C HIS A 718 -55.04 -0.09 44.48
N PHE A 719 -54.18 -0.19 43.47
CA PHE A 719 -53.56 0.93 42.79
C PHE A 719 -53.68 0.77 41.28
N VAL A 720 -53.78 1.91 40.59
CA VAL A 720 -53.86 2.02 39.13
C VAL A 720 -52.82 3.05 38.70
N TRP A 721 -51.90 2.65 37.84
CA TRP A 721 -50.82 3.50 37.32
C TRP A 721 -50.82 3.51 35.79
N PRO A 722 -50.79 4.67 35.11
CA PRO A 722 -50.84 6.01 35.68
C PRO A 722 -52.19 6.32 36.33
N GLY A 723 -52.16 6.92 37.52
CA GLY A 723 -53.35 7.33 38.27
C GLY A 723 -53.90 8.69 37.81
N SER A 724 -55.10 9.05 38.27
CA SER A 724 -55.75 10.33 37.90
C SER A 724 -55.31 11.53 38.73
N GLY A 725 -54.51 11.33 39.79
CA GLY A 725 -54.03 12.40 40.67
C GLY A 725 -52.72 13.02 40.20
N THR A 726 -52.02 13.71 41.10
CA THR A 726 -50.71 14.30 40.83
C THR A 726 -49.68 13.19 40.64
N PRO A 727 -49.03 13.06 39.46
CA PRO A 727 -48.08 11.99 39.21
C PRO A 727 -46.88 12.04 40.15
N GLY A 728 -46.55 10.89 40.75
CA GLY A 728 -45.42 10.77 41.67
C GLY A 728 -45.66 9.73 42.75
N VAL A 729 -44.62 9.47 43.54
CA VAL A 729 -44.67 8.56 44.68
C VAL A 729 -44.07 9.20 45.91
N HIS A 730 -44.77 9.10 47.03
CA HIS A 730 -44.33 9.61 48.31
C HIS A 730 -44.55 8.57 49.41
N ILE A 731 -43.49 8.23 50.14
CA ILE A 731 -43.50 7.28 51.25
C ILE A 731 -43.01 7.99 52.50
N THR A 732 -43.89 8.13 53.49
CA THR A 732 -43.60 8.78 54.78
C THR A 732 -44.01 7.90 55.94
N GLY A 733 -43.39 8.08 57.10
CA GLY A 733 -43.83 7.44 58.33
C GLY A 733 -43.55 8.28 59.56
N ASN A 734 -44.37 8.10 60.60
CA ASN A 734 -44.26 8.82 61.85
C ASN A 734 -43.61 7.92 62.90
N THR A 735 -42.53 8.38 63.52
CA THR A 735 -41.87 7.69 64.63
C THR A 735 -42.70 7.73 65.91
N LEU A 736 -42.31 6.92 66.91
CA LEU A 736 -42.94 6.91 68.24
C LEU A 736 -42.88 8.27 68.95
N ASP A 737 -41.84 9.07 68.66
CA ASP A 737 -41.65 10.42 69.21
C ASP A 737 -42.40 11.51 68.43
N GLY A 738 -43.24 11.14 67.45
CA GLY A 738 -44.03 12.06 66.63
C GLY A 738 -43.28 12.74 65.50
N LYS A 739 -42.00 12.40 65.25
CA LYS A 739 -41.24 12.94 64.10
C LYS A 739 -41.63 12.20 62.81
N SER A 740 -41.93 12.95 61.75
CA SER A 740 -42.12 12.40 60.40
C SER A 740 -40.78 12.11 59.73
N VAL A 741 -40.69 10.95 59.09
CA VAL A 741 -39.53 10.45 58.34
C VAL A 741 -39.98 10.20 56.91
N GLU A 742 -39.30 10.82 55.96
CA GLU A 742 -39.50 10.59 54.53
C GLU A 742 -38.58 9.44 54.07
N PHE A 743 -39.17 8.36 53.57
CA PHE A 743 -38.44 7.19 53.07
C PHE A 743 -38.20 7.27 51.56
N PHE A 744 -39.12 7.90 50.83
CA PHE A 744 -39.03 8.06 49.39
C PHE A 744 -39.92 9.20 48.93
N ASN A 745 -39.45 10.03 48.01
CA ASN A 745 -40.22 11.12 47.43
C ASN A 745 -39.72 11.40 46.02
N GLU A 746 -40.46 10.96 45.02
CA GLU A 746 -40.17 11.24 43.62
C GLU A 746 -41.45 11.72 42.93
N PRO A 747 -41.56 13.02 42.61
CA PRO A 747 -42.64 13.52 41.76
C PRO A 747 -42.40 13.10 40.31
N GLY A 748 -43.48 13.00 39.53
CA GLY A 748 -43.40 12.72 38.09
C GLY A 748 -43.92 11.33 37.69
N ARG A 749 -43.99 11.12 36.37
CA ARG A 749 -44.65 9.96 35.75
C ARG A 749 -43.85 8.67 35.92
N PHE A 750 -42.55 8.75 36.17
CA PHE A 750 -41.69 7.60 36.44
C PHE A 750 -41.52 7.30 37.94
N GLY A 751 -42.28 7.99 38.81
CA GLY A 751 -42.20 7.81 40.27
C GLY A 751 -42.37 6.36 40.71
N LEU A 752 -43.28 5.59 40.10
CA LEU A 752 -43.49 4.18 40.42
C LEU A 752 -42.27 3.32 40.07
N GLU A 753 -41.68 3.51 38.89
CA GLU A 753 -40.50 2.76 38.46
C GLU A 753 -39.29 3.09 39.34
N LYS A 754 -39.09 4.38 39.64
CA LYS A 754 -38.04 4.85 40.57
C LYS A 754 -38.24 4.31 41.98
N MET A 755 -39.47 4.25 42.47
CA MET A 755 -39.81 3.67 43.78
C MET A 755 -39.38 2.20 43.84
N ILE A 756 -39.69 1.43 42.81
CA ILE A 756 -39.31 0.02 42.70
C ILE A 756 -37.77 -0.09 42.58
N ASN A 757 -37.11 0.76 41.81
CA ASN A 757 -35.64 0.85 41.66
C ASN A 757 -34.90 1.22 42.95
N ALA A 758 -35.48 2.06 43.80
CA ALA A 758 -34.90 2.46 45.08
C ALA A 758 -35.09 1.42 46.21
N ALA A 759 -36.00 0.45 46.05
CA ALA A 759 -36.32 -0.52 47.08
C ALA A 759 -35.31 -1.68 47.16
N GLN A 760 -35.06 -2.17 48.38
CA GLN A 760 -34.49 -3.51 48.56
C GLN A 760 -35.56 -4.55 48.19
N ARG A 761 -35.32 -5.30 47.13
CA ARG A 761 -36.30 -6.26 46.58
C ARG A 761 -36.01 -7.68 47.00
N LYS A 762 -37.04 -8.40 47.44
CA LYS A 762 -37.00 -9.84 47.68
C LYS A 762 -38.20 -10.50 47.03
N ARG A 763 -37.95 -11.51 46.18
CA ARG A 763 -39.01 -12.29 45.55
C ARG A 763 -39.59 -13.27 46.56
N ILE A 764 -40.91 -13.26 46.76
CA ILE A 764 -41.60 -14.19 47.66
C ILE A 764 -42.16 -15.37 46.86
N ASP A 765 -42.87 -15.08 45.76
CA ASP A 765 -43.42 -16.09 44.85
C ASP A 765 -43.31 -15.62 43.37
N ASN A 766 -44.06 -16.25 42.45
CA ASN A 766 -44.02 -15.87 41.03
C ASN A 766 -44.77 -14.56 40.68
N GLN A 767 -45.60 -14.04 41.58
CA GLN A 767 -46.46 -12.86 41.34
C GLN A 767 -46.33 -11.78 42.41
N THR A 768 -45.60 -12.05 43.51
CA THR A 768 -45.49 -11.21 44.69
C THR A 768 -44.03 -10.91 45.02
N PHE A 769 -43.72 -9.61 45.14
CA PHE A 769 -42.41 -9.08 45.50
C PHE A 769 -42.49 -8.30 46.81
N GLU A 770 -41.55 -8.52 47.71
CA GLU A 770 -41.34 -7.66 48.87
C GLU A 770 -40.41 -6.51 48.48
N LEU A 771 -40.83 -5.29 48.80
CA LEU A 771 -40.09 -4.05 48.59
C LEU A 771 -39.89 -3.38 49.96
N ARG A 772 -38.65 -3.02 50.29
CA ARG A 772 -38.31 -2.38 51.57
C ARG A 772 -37.46 -1.12 51.36
N TRP A 773 -37.82 -0.05 52.06
CA TRP A 773 -37.08 1.21 52.11
C TRP A 773 -36.66 1.48 53.56
N SER A 774 -35.42 1.91 53.75
CA SER A 774 -34.85 2.14 55.08
C SER A 774 -34.25 3.53 55.15
N GLN A 775 -34.54 4.26 56.23
CA GLN A 775 -34.05 5.62 56.46
C GLN A 775 -33.93 5.86 57.98
N ALA A 776 -32.84 6.51 58.42
CA ALA A 776 -32.65 6.91 59.82
C ALA A 776 -32.84 5.76 60.86
N GLY A 777 -32.45 4.53 60.52
CA GLY A 777 -32.53 3.36 61.42
C GLY A 777 -33.91 2.70 61.53
N VAL A 778 -34.92 3.22 60.83
CA VAL A 778 -36.25 2.61 60.67
C VAL A 778 -36.48 2.17 59.23
N SER A 779 -37.43 1.27 59.01
CA SER A 779 -37.71 0.74 57.66
C SER A 779 -39.19 0.49 57.45
N VAL A 780 -39.67 0.77 56.24
CA VAL A 780 -41.02 0.46 55.76
C VAL A 780 -40.94 -0.62 54.68
N GLY A 781 -41.86 -1.57 54.73
CA GLY A 781 -41.91 -2.68 53.79
C GLY A 781 -43.31 -2.88 53.23
N VAL A 782 -43.40 -3.33 51.99
CA VAL A 782 -44.66 -3.73 51.37
C VAL A 782 -44.48 -4.98 50.52
N GLN A 783 -45.55 -5.77 50.37
CA GLN A 783 -45.63 -6.78 49.33
C GLN A 783 -46.42 -6.21 48.15
N LEU A 784 -45.88 -6.33 46.94
CA LEU A 784 -46.49 -5.86 45.70
C LEU A 784 -46.82 -7.06 44.82
N ARG A 785 -48.06 -7.09 44.29
CA ARG A 785 -48.49 -8.05 43.27
C ARG A 785 -49.18 -7.33 42.11
N ILE A 786 -48.93 -7.78 40.89
CA ILE A 786 -49.54 -7.23 39.67
C ILE A 786 -50.82 -8.01 39.38
N ILE A 787 -51.94 -7.31 39.19
CA ILE A 787 -53.27 -7.92 38.92
C ILE A 787 -53.53 -7.97 37.42
N SER A 788 -53.33 -6.84 36.74
CA SER A 788 -53.40 -6.77 35.29
C SER A 788 -52.33 -5.82 34.78
N ASN A 789 -51.65 -6.26 33.72
CA ASN A 789 -50.64 -5.47 33.05
C ASN A 789 -51.18 -5.16 31.65
N ALA A 790 -51.74 -3.97 31.46
CA ALA A 790 -52.08 -3.49 30.10
C ALA A 790 -50.84 -2.99 29.36
N SER A 791 -49.66 -3.02 30.00
CA SER A 791 -48.44 -2.32 29.57
C SER A 791 -48.07 -2.63 28.11
N THR A 792 -48.37 -1.70 27.22
CA THR A 792 -47.30 -1.07 26.45
C THR A 792 -46.41 -0.34 27.48
N PRO A 793 -45.11 -0.64 27.56
CA PRO A 793 -44.22 0.08 28.48
C PRO A 793 -44.35 1.60 28.29
N ALA A 794 -44.19 2.37 29.37
CA ALA A 794 -43.82 3.78 29.24
C ALA A 794 -42.64 3.87 28.24
N PRO A 795 -42.53 4.94 27.43
CA PRO A 795 -41.45 5.05 26.45
C PRO A 795 -40.10 5.02 27.19
N ALA A 796 -39.55 3.81 27.29
CA ALA A 796 -38.27 3.55 27.89
C ALA A 796 -37.20 3.95 26.87
N ALA A 797 -36.04 4.39 27.36
CA ALA A 797 -34.88 4.50 26.50
C ALA A 797 -34.67 3.16 25.78
N PRO A 798 -34.33 3.15 24.49
CA PRO A 798 -34.01 1.91 23.78
C PRO A 798 -32.97 1.12 24.57
N ALA A 799 -33.20 -0.19 24.69
CA ALA A 799 -32.38 -1.06 25.53
C ALA A 799 -30.89 -0.91 25.19
N ALA A 800 -30.03 -0.84 26.21
CA ALA A 800 -28.58 -0.84 26.01
C ALA A 800 -28.18 -2.14 25.28
N THR A 801 -27.44 -2.01 24.18
CA THR A 801 -26.88 -3.16 23.48
C THR A 801 -25.80 -3.80 24.33
N ALA A 802 -26.09 -4.97 24.91
CA ALA A 802 -25.11 -5.75 25.64
C ALA A 802 -24.25 -6.54 24.64
N ASN A 803 -22.98 -6.13 24.45
CA ASN A 803 -21.92 -7.04 24.00
C ASN A 803 -20.52 -6.47 24.24
N GLY A 804 -19.70 -7.23 24.98
CA GLY A 804 -18.22 -7.15 24.99
C GLY A 804 -17.57 -6.27 26.06
N ASN A 805 -17.22 -6.86 27.22
CA ASN A 805 -16.21 -6.49 28.23
C ASN A 805 -15.91 -5.01 28.60
N GLY A 806 -16.72 -4.04 28.19
CA GLY A 806 -16.66 -2.63 28.62
C GLY A 806 -17.72 -2.30 29.69
N PRO A 807 -17.59 -1.14 30.36
CA PRO A 807 -18.62 -0.67 31.29
C PRO A 807 -19.96 -0.60 30.56
N VAL A 808 -21.00 -1.21 31.15
CA VAL A 808 -22.37 -1.24 30.60
C VAL A 808 -22.80 0.20 30.26
N GLY A 809 -22.91 0.51 28.97
CA GLY A 809 -23.31 1.83 28.50
C GLY A 809 -24.68 2.22 29.03
N LYS A 810 -24.91 3.52 29.25
CA LYS A 810 -26.22 4.04 29.65
C LYS A 810 -27.29 3.56 28.64
N PRO A 811 -28.50 3.17 29.09
CA PRO A 811 -29.58 2.78 28.18
C PRO A 811 -29.87 3.91 27.18
N GLY A 812 -29.92 3.57 25.89
CA GLY A 812 -30.11 4.52 24.80
C GLY A 812 -28.92 5.45 24.51
N ALA A 813 -27.71 5.16 25.01
CA ALA A 813 -26.52 5.95 24.69
C ALA A 813 -26.19 5.88 23.19
N LEU A 814 -26.02 7.07 22.60
CA LEU A 814 -25.58 7.22 21.21
C LEU A 814 -24.05 7.37 21.16
N PRO A 815 -23.36 6.77 20.19
CA PRO A 815 -21.93 6.97 19.99
C PRO A 815 -21.65 8.38 19.44
N SER A 816 -20.51 8.97 19.77
CA SER A 816 -20.10 10.28 19.20
C SER A 816 -19.56 10.17 17.77
N ILE A 817 -19.07 8.98 17.38
CA ILE A 817 -18.47 8.67 16.08
C ILE A 817 -19.10 7.37 15.56
N ILE A 818 -19.50 7.36 14.29
CA ILE A 818 -20.24 6.25 13.68
C ILE A 818 -19.47 5.54 12.56
N ALA A 819 -18.42 6.16 12.01
CA ALA A 819 -17.64 5.64 10.90
C ALA A 819 -16.14 5.86 11.06
N GLY A 820 -15.31 4.97 10.52
CA GLY A 820 -13.85 4.99 10.62
C GLY A 820 -13.25 3.96 11.59
N GLN A 821 -11.92 3.98 11.76
CA GLN A 821 -11.20 3.10 12.70
C GLN A 821 -11.18 3.71 14.12
N ASP A 822 -11.20 2.86 15.15
CA ASP A 822 -10.97 3.29 16.53
C ASP A 822 -9.56 3.86 16.68
N GLU A 823 -9.45 5.15 17.00
CA GLU A 823 -8.19 5.83 17.34
C GLU A 823 -7.51 5.20 18.58
N ALA A 824 -8.27 4.42 19.37
CA ALA A 824 -7.75 3.63 20.49
C ALA A 824 -6.92 2.41 20.04
N ALA A 825 -7.13 1.90 18.81
CA ALA A 825 -6.37 0.75 18.30
C ALA A 825 -4.99 1.13 17.74
N SER A 826 -4.80 2.37 17.27
CA SER A 826 -3.51 2.85 16.76
C SER A 826 -2.54 3.26 17.88
N THR A 827 -3.03 3.61 19.06
CA THR A 827 -2.19 3.90 20.25
C THR A 827 -1.78 2.64 21.02
N ALA A 828 -2.57 1.57 20.96
CA ALA A 828 -2.24 0.29 21.60
C ALA A 828 -1.03 -0.41 20.96
N THR A 829 -0.83 -0.27 19.63
CA THR A 829 0.30 -0.90 18.91
C THR A 829 1.62 -0.14 19.09
N ASN A 830 1.58 1.16 19.41
CA ASN A 830 2.80 1.94 19.71
C ASN A 830 3.21 1.84 21.19
N ASN A 831 2.28 1.64 22.12
CA ASN A 831 2.60 1.50 23.54
C ASN A 831 3.01 0.08 23.97
N THR A 832 2.77 -0.96 23.16
CA THR A 832 3.25 -2.32 23.47
C THR A 832 4.73 -2.52 23.16
N ASN A 833 5.36 -1.63 22.38
CA ASN A 833 6.82 -1.66 22.14
C ASN A 833 7.65 -0.87 23.14
N ASN A 834 7.07 0.09 23.88
CA ASN A 834 7.83 0.92 24.84
C ASN A 834 7.80 0.40 26.30
N ASN A 835 6.95 -0.58 26.62
CA ASN A 835 6.83 -1.10 28.00
C ASN A 835 7.58 -2.42 28.26
N LYS A 836 8.47 -2.85 27.35
CA LYS A 836 9.28 -4.08 27.51
C LYS A 836 10.76 -3.87 27.86
N GLU A 837 11.26 -2.64 28.00
CA GLU A 837 12.66 -2.36 28.39
C GLU A 837 12.81 -1.75 29.81
N GLY A 838 11.77 -1.76 30.63
CA GLY A 838 11.77 -1.08 31.92
C GLY A 838 11.44 -1.94 33.14
N SER A 839 11.85 -3.22 33.20
CA SER A 839 11.81 -4.02 34.43
C SER A 839 12.56 -5.36 34.28
N ALA A 840 13.89 -5.33 34.34
CA ALA A 840 14.73 -6.40 34.89
C ALA A 840 16.13 -5.81 35.15
N SER A 841 16.73 -6.26 36.25
CA SER A 841 18.00 -5.84 36.86
C SER A 841 19.20 -5.69 35.95
#